data_AF-A0A6S6P0X0-F1
#
_entry.id   AF-A0A6S6P0X0-F1
#
_cell.length_a   1.000
_cell.length_b   1.000
_cell.length_c   1.000
_cell.angle_alpha   90.00
_cell.angle_beta   90.00
_cell.angle_gamma   90.00
#
_symmetry.space_group_name_H-M   'P 1'
#
loop_
_entity.id
_entity.type
_entity.pdbx_description
1 polymer ?
#
loop_
_entity_poly.entity_id
_entity_poly.type
_entity_poly.pdbx_seq_one_letter_code
_entity_poly.pdbx_strand_id
1 'polypeptide(L)'
;MPIAITEEHDALADSVRSLVARVAPSDVLHDALENPIPNPPPFWKAAAEQGLQGVHLTEAVGGQGYGILELAIVLAEFGYGAVPGPFVPSAIASALIAADDPDAKVLGELASGDVIAAYAIDSGLTATRHGDGLVVRGEVRAVPAAAQASLLVLPVAGLDDESSGEEWVVFDADQLEIEPVASVDPLRPVAHVRANAVEIGGDRVLRNLTRPLARALIVTLLSAEAIGVARWATDTAAAYAKIREQFGRPIGQFQAIKHKCADMIAQTERATAAVWDAARALDDVRENHSDEPHLEFAAAVAATLAPTAAQHCVQECIQVHGGIGFTWEHDTNVYYRRALVLAAAFGRRSDYPQQVVDTATTTGMRPITIDLDPDTEKLRDEIRAEVSALKALPREERTVAIAEGGWVVPHLPTPWGRGAGPVEQIIIAQEFASGRVKRPQMGIAAWLIPSIVAFGTEEQKQRFLPPTFRGEMIWCQLFSEPGAGSDLASLTTKATKVDGGWRITGQKIWTTGAQYSQWGALLARTDPSAPKHNGITYFLLDMNSEGVEVKPLRELTGNAMFNTVFIDDVFVPDELVLGEVNRGWEVSRNTLTNERVSIGSSEPPFLATLDGFVEFIRDGHFDQVGQNKAGVLIAEGHAAKLLNLRSTLLTLAGGDAMPSAAISKLLSMKTGQGYAEFAVSSFGTDGVIAEPDSLEFRWVEYLLGSRATTIYGGTSEVQLNIIAERLLGLPRDP
;
A
#
# COMPACT_ATOMS: atom_id res chain seq x y z
N MET A 1 4.42 -7.69 5.72
CA MET A 1 3.13 -8.40 5.86
C MET A 1 2.92 -9.21 4.58
N PRO A 2 2.40 -10.44 4.70
CA PRO A 2 2.07 -11.26 3.53
C PRO A 2 0.91 -10.65 2.72
N ILE A 3 0.59 -11.20 1.55
CA ILE A 3 -0.67 -10.86 0.84
C ILE A 3 -1.88 -11.19 1.70
N ALA A 4 -1.80 -12.30 2.44
CA ALA A 4 -2.83 -12.82 3.33
C ALA A 4 -3.44 -11.75 4.25
N ILE A 5 -4.77 -11.84 4.43
CA ILE A 5 -5.56 -10.91 5.27
C ILE A 5 -6.50 -11.68 6.20
N THR A 6 -7.18 -12.72 5.73
CA THR A 6 -8.13 -13.50 6.54
C THR A 6 -7.42 -14.64 7.29
N GLU A 7 -8.08 -15.21 8.30
CA GLU A 7 -7.53 -16.36 9.03
C GLU A 7 -7.25 -17.56 8.11
N GLU A 8 -8.10 -17.79 7.10
CA GLU A 8 -7.89 -18.83 6.09
C GLU A 8 -6.67 -18.56 5.21
N HIS A 9 -6.48 -17.31 4.80
CA HIS A 9 -5.30 -16.88 4.05
C HIS A 9 -4.02 -17.06 4.86
N ASP A 10 -4.05 -16.70 6.14
CA ASP A 10 -2.91 -16.86 7.04
C ASP A 10 -2.58 -18.35 7.26
N ALA A 11 -3.60 -19.20 7.44
CA ALA A 11 -3.41 -20.64 7.54
C ALA A 11 -2.78 -21.24 6.28
N LEU A 12 -3.23 -20.81 5.09
CA LEU A 12 -2.62 -21.19 3.82
C LEU A 12 -1.16 -20.72 3.74
N ALA A 13 -0.89 -19.44 4.02
CA ALA A 13 0.46 -18.88 3.97
C ALA A 13 1.42 -19.60 4.93
N ASP A 14 0.99 -19.91 6.16
CA ASP A 14 1.81 -20.61 7.15
C ASP A 14 2.06 -22.08 6.77
N SER A 15 1.08 -22.75 6.18
CA SER A 15 1.24 -24.11 5.63
C SER A 15 2.30 -24.13 4.52
N VAL A 16 2.18 -23.20 3.55
CA VAL A 16 3.13 -23.08 2.44
C VAL A 16 4.52 -22.70 2.94
N ARG A 17 4.62 -21.73 3.85
CA ARG A 17 5.90 -21.32 4.46
C ARG A 17 6.60 -22.48 5.15
N SER A 18 5.84 -23.33 5.84
CA SER A 18 6.36 -24.53 6.50
C SER A 18 6.87 -25.56 5.49
N LEU A 19 6.22 -25.72 4.34
CA LEU A 19 6.74 -26.52 3.23
C LEU A 19 8.02 -25.92 2.68
N VAL A 20 7.99 -24.64 2.31
CA VAL A 20 9.11 -23.89 1.72
C VAL A 20 10.37 -23.99 2.59
N ALA A 21 10.25 -23.78 3.90
CA ALA A 21 11.37 -23.88 4.83
C ALA A 21 12.02 -25.28 4.88
N ARG A 22 11.27 -26.34 4.56
CA ARG A 22 11.80 -27.71 4.47
C ARG A 22 12.45 -28.02 3.13
N VAL A 23 11.96 -27.42 2.04
CA VAL A 23 12.35 -27.81 0.67
C VAL A 23 13.36 -26.88 0.02
N ALA A 24 13.48 -25.65 0.52
CA ALA A 24 14.42 -24.65 0.06
C ALA A 24 15.24 -24.04 1.23
N PRO A 25 15.82 -24.85 2.14
CA PRO A 25 16.79 -24.33 3.09
C PRO A 25 18.06 -23.83 2.37
N SER A 26 18.85 -23.00 3.05
CA SER A 26 20.04 -22.34 2.47
C SER A 26 21.01 -23.34 1.82
N ASP A 27 21.29 -24.49 2.42
CA ASP A 27 22.16 -25.52 1.83
C ASP A 27 21.64 -26.05 0.48
N VAL A 28 20.31 -26.23 0.34
CA VAL A 28 19.69 -26.62 -0.93
C VAL A 28 19.77 -25.49 -1.96
N LEU A 29 19.54 -24.24 -1.56
CA LEU A 29 19.66 -23.10 -2.47
C LEU A 29 21.08 -22.96 -3.02
N HIS A 30 22.10 -23.17 -2.18
CA HIS A 30 23.50 -23.04 -2.58
C HIS A 30 24.00 -24.23 -3.39
N ASP A 31 23.56 -25.45 -3.08
CA ASP A 31 23.83 -26.61 -3.94
C ASP A 31 23.24 -26.40 -5.33
N ALA A 32 22.02 -25.85 -5.41
CA ALA A 32 21.33 -25.56 -6.66
C ALA A 32 21.99 -24.46 -7.53
N LEU A 33 22.91 -23.66 -6.97
CA LEU A 33 23.68 -22.69 -7.75
C LEU A 33 24.71 -23.38 -8.66
N GLU A 34 25.24 -24.52 -8.22
CA GLU A 34 26.29 -25.28 -8.92
C GLU A 34 25.73 -26.53 -9.61
N ASN A 35 24.68 -27.12 -9.03
CA ASN A 35 24.11 -28.40 -9.45
C ASN A 35 22.64 -28.22 -9.89
N PRO A 36 22.28 -28.59 -11.14
CA PRO A 36 20.90 -28.55 -11.58
C PRO A 36 20.00 -29.46 -10.74
N ILE A 37 18.82 -28.97 -10.41
CA ILE A 37 17.85 -29.71 -9.60
C ILE A 37 17.20 -30.82 -10.43
N PRO A 38 16.92 -31.98 -9.81
CA PRO A 38 16.19 -33.06 -10.47
C PRO A 38 14.87 -32.60 -11.12
N ASN A 39 14.48 -33.27 -12.19
CA ASN A 39 13.18 -33.08 -12.82
C ASN A 39 12.36 -34.39 -12.75
N PRO A 40 11.19 -34.41 -12.05
CA PRO A 40 10.62 -33.32 -11.26
C PRO A 40 11.45 -33.01 -9.98
N PRO A 41 11.34 -31.79 -9.41
CA PRO A 41 12.02 -31.46 -8.16
C PRO A 41 11.58 -32.37 -7.00
N PRO A 42 12.44 -32.60 -5.98
CA PRO A 42 12.10 -33.47 -4.86
C PRO A 42 10.81 -33.08 -4.11
N PHE A 43 10.49 -31.78 -4.05
CA PHE A 43 9.28 -31.30 -3.38
C PHE A 43 7.99 -31.43 -4.21
N TRP A 44 8.11 -31.70 -5.52
CA TRP A 44 7.01 -31.55 -6.47
C TRP A 44 5.76 -32.34 -6.06
N LYS A 45 5.97 -33.63 -5.74
CA LYS A 45 4.89 -34.51 -5.29
C LYS A 45 4.28 -34.05 -3.96
N ALA A 46 5.10 -33.62 -3.00
CA ALA A 46 4.61 -33.16 -1.70
C ALA A 46 3.79 -31.86 -1.80
N ALA A 47 4.14 -30.97 -2.74
CA ALA A 47 3.33 -29.79 -3.04
C ALA A 47 1.97 -30.20 -3.66
N ALA A 48 1.95 -31.20 -4.55
CA ALA A 48 0.73 -31.67 -5.20
C ALA A 48 -0.21 -32.38 -4.22
N GLU A 49 0.34 -33.20 -3.33
CA GLU A 49 -0.40 -33.85 -2.24
C GLU A 49 -1.00 -32.84 -1.24
N GLN A 50 -0.43 -31.63 -1.14
CA GLN A 50 -0.99 -30.51 -0.38
C GLN A 50 -1.99 -29.65 -1.19
N GLY A 51 -2.23 -29.98 -2.46
CA GLY A 51 -3.15 -29.25 -3.34
C GLY A 51 -2.61 -27.93 -3.89
N LEU A 52 -1.32 -27.64 -3.72
CA LEU A 52 -0.76 -26.32 -4.03
C LEU A 52 -0.74 -26.01 -5.55
N GLN A 53 -0.53 -27.03 -6.39
CA GLN A 53 -0.52 -26.90 -7.85
C GLN A 53 -1.91 -26.58 -8.42
N GLY A 54 -2.97 -27.00 -7.72
CA GLY A 54 -4.35 -26.82 -8.14
C GLY A 54 -5.14 -25.86 -7.27
N VAL A 55 -4.48 -24.97 -6.51
CA VAL A 55 -5.16 -24.10 -5.55
C VAL A 55 -6.23 -23.22 -6.22
N HIS A 56 -5.93 -22.62 -7.38
CA HIS A 56 -6.84 -21.77 -8.17
C HIS A 56 -7.77 -22.55 -9.12
N LEU A 57 -7.56 -23.86 -9.25
CA LEU A 57 -8.29 -24.70 -10.18
C LEU A 57 -9.61 -25.18 -9.58
N THR A 58 -10.60 -25.42 -10.43
CA THR A 58 -11.92 -25.92 -10.00
C THR A 58 -11.82 -27.33 -9.42
N GLU A 59 -12.75 -27.68 -8.53
CA GLU A 59 -12.84 -29.05 -8.00
C GLU A 59 -13.11 -30.10 -9.10
N ALA A 60 -13.74 -29.68 -10.22
CA ALA A 60 -14.07 -30.56 -11.35
C ALA A 60 -12.82 -31.18 -12.01
N VAL A 61 -11.69 -30.48 -11.95
CA VAL A 61 -10.39 -30.95 -12.44
C VAL A 61 -9.45 -31.36 -11.29
N GLY A 62 -9.97 -31.57 -10.08
CA GLY A 62 -9.17 -31.97 -8.92
C GLY A 62 -8.39 -30.83 -8.24
N GLY A 63 -8.76 -29.58 -8.51
CA GLY A 63 -8.26 -28.40 -7.80
C GLY A 63 -8.92 -28.19 -6.43
N GLN A 64 -8.59 -27.07 -5.78
CA GLN A 64 -9.12 -26.68 -4.46
C GLN A 64 -10.27 -25.67 -4.52
N GLY A 65 -10.60 -25.15 -5.71
CA GLY A 65 -11.72 -24.22 -5.92
C GLY A 65 -11.47 -22.78 -5.48
N TYR A 66 -10.24 -22.42 -5.07
CA TYR A 66 -9.91 -21.05 -4.68
C TYR A 66 -9.64 -20.14 -5.89
N GLY A 67 -9.22 -18.89 -5.64
CA GLY A 67 -8.92 -17.88 -6.63
C GLY A 67 -7.44 -17.71 -6.97
N ILE A 68 -7.20 -16.73 -7.83
CA ILE A 68 -5.89 -16.19 -8.14
C ILE A 68 -5.30 -15.50 -6.91
N LEU A 69 -6.12 -14.95 -6.01
CA LEU A 69 -5.63 -14.41 -4.73
C LEU A 69 -4.93 -15.47 -3.87
N GLU A 70 -5.53 -16.64 -3.68
CA GLU A 70 -4.90 -17.74 -2.93
C GLU A 70 -3.65 -18.26 -3.65
N LEU A 71 -3.68 -18.36 -4.99
CA LEU A 71 -2.48 -18.69 -5.75
C LEU A 71 -1.37 -17.65 -5.54
N ALA A 72 -1.68 -16.36 -5.56
CA ALA A 72 -0.72 -15.30 -5.30
C ALA A 72 -0.10 -15.42 -3.89
N ILE A 73 -0.88 -15.80 -2.88
CA ILE A 73 -0.35 -16.11 -1.53
C ILE A 73 0.68 -17.24 -1.60
N VAL A 74 0.37 -18.35 -2.28
CA VAL A 74 1.29 -19.48 -2.47
C VAL A 74 2.57 -19.00 -3.17
N LEU A 75 2.45 -18.28 -4.29
CA LEU A 75 3.62 -17.82 -5.05
C LEU A 75 4.47 -16.81 -4.29
N ALA A 76 3.87 -15.98 -3.42
CA ALA A 76 4.62 -15.09 -2.54
C ALA A 76 5.46 -15.85 -1.51
N GLU A 77 4.96 -16.94 -0.94
CA GLU A 77 5.76 -17.80 -0.05
C GLU A 77 6.84 -18.59 -0.81
N PHE A 78 6.58 -19.03 -2.04
CA PHE A 78 7.61 -19.61 -2.91
C PHE A 78 8.71 -18.60 -3.27
N GLY A 79 8.33 -17.35 -3.54
CA GLY A 79 9.27 -16.24 -3.72
C GLY A 79 10.07 -15.94 -2.45
N TYR A 80 9.42 -16.00 -1.27
CA TYR A 80 10.08 -15.82 0.02
C TYR A 80 11.18 -16.85 0.27
N GLY A 81 11.00 -18.10 -0.16
CA GLY A 81 12.04 -19.13 -0.08
C GLY A 81 12.96 -19.25 -1.29
N ALA A 82 12.84 -18.36 -2.28
CA ALA A 82 13.51 -18.47 -3.58
C ALA A 82 13.39 -19.89 -4.19
N VAL A 83 12.25 -20.55 -3.98
CA VAL A 83 12.10 -21.99 -4.25
C VAL A 83 12.52 -22.29 -5.69
N PRO A 84 13.48 -23.20 -5.89
CA PRO A 84 13.96 -23.50 -7.22
C PRO A 84 12.97 -24.30 -8.09
N GLY A 85 13.19 -24.26 -9.40
CA GLY A 85 12.52 -25.17 -10.34
C GLY A 85 11.24 -24.62 -10.96
N PRO A 86 10.29 -25.47 -11.39
CA PRO A 86 9.24 -25.10 -12.33
C PRO A 86 7.91 -24.69 -11.69
N PHE A 87 7.78 -24.62 -10.36
CA PHE A 87 6.48 -24.39 -9.70
C PHE A 87 5.78 -23.11 -10.16
N VAL A 88 6.46 -21.96 -10.06
CA VAL A 88 5.86 -20.68 -10.47
C VAL A 88 5.54 -20.65 -11.98
N PRO A 89 6.46 -21.05 -12.89
CA PRO A 89 6.12 -21.16 -14.31
C PRO A 89 4.93 -22.08 -14.62
N SER A 90 4.85 -23.23 -13.94
CA SER A 90 3.77 -24.20 -14.15
C SER A 90 2.44 -23.69 -13.61
N ALA A 91 2.44 -22.99 -12.48
CA ALA A 91 1.25 -22.36 -11.92
C ALA A 91 0.70 -21.26 -12.84
N ILE A 92 1.59 -20.44 -13.43
CA ILE A 92 1.19 -19.41 -14.42
C ILE A 92 0.61 -20.07 -15.66
N ALA A 93 1.29 -21.07 -16.23
CA ALA A 93 0.79 -21.80 -17.40
C ALA A 93 -0.57 -22.46 -17.12
N SER A 94 -0.74 -23.04 -15.94
CA SER A 94 -2.02 -23.62 -15.49
C SER A 94 -3.12 -22.56 -15.37
N ALA A 95 -2.81 -21.38 -14.84
CA ALA A 95 -3.77 -20.28 -14.75
C ALA A 95 -4.20 -19.74 -16.12
N LEU A 96 -3.27 -19.70 -17.10
CA LEU A 96 -3.59 -19.33 -18.49
C LEU A 96 -4.54 -20.33 -19.15
N ILE A 97 -4.30 -21.64 -18.98
CA ILE A 97 -5.19 -22.69 -19.51
C ILE A 97 -6.56 -22.63 -18.82
N ALA A 98 -6.60 -22.47 -17.49
CA ALA A 98 -7.84 -22.40 -16.73
C ALA A 98 -8.69 -21.16 -17.05
N ALA A 99 -8.07 -20.05 -17.43
CA ALA A 99 -8.76 -18.85 -17.87
C ALA A 99 -9.41 -19.02 -19.26
N ASP A 100 -8.90 -19.94 -20.09
CA ASP A 100 -9.51 -20.29 -21.37
C ASP A 100 -10.67 -21.29 -21.23
N ASP A 101 -10.42 -22.38 -20.50
CA ASP A 101 -11.37 -23.44 -20.21
C ASP A 101 -11.10 -24.01 -18.80
N PRO A 102 -11.92 -23.67 -17.79
CA PRO A 102 -11.73 -24.13 -16.42
C PRO A 102 -11.93 -25.63 -16.22
N ASP A 103 -12.51 -26.32 -17.21
CA ASP A 103 -12.77 -27.77 -17.19
C ASP A 103 -11.83 -28.54 -18.14
N ALA A 104 -10.80 -27.87 -18.68
CA ALA A 104 -9.82 -28.50 -19.56
C ALA A 104 -9.16 -29.71 -18.89
N LYS A 105 -9.25 -30.90 -19.50
CA LYS A 105 -8.79 -32.16 -18.90
C LYS A 105 -7.34 -32.13 -18.42
N VAL A 106 -6.47 -31.42 -19.14
CA VAL A 106 -5.04 -31.27 -18.81
C VAL A 106 -4.81 -30.58 -17.46
N LEU A 107 -5.78 -29.79 -16.98
CA LEU A 107 -5.70 -29.16 -15.66
C LEU A 107 -5.67 -30.19 -14.53
N GLY A 108 -6.27 -31.38 -14.69
CA GLY A 108 -6.18 -32.44 -13.68
C GLY A 108 -4.79 -33.06 -13.58
N GLU A 109 -4.07 -33.16 -14.70
CA GLU A 109 -2.68 -33.61 -14.73
C GLU A 109 -1.74 -32.54 -14.14
N LEU A 110 -2.07 -31.26 -14.32
CA LEU A 110 -1.36 -30.15 -13.69
C LEU A 110 -1.62 -30.09 -12.18
N ALA A 111 -2.87 -30.26 -11.74
CA ALA A 111 -3.27 -30.24 -10.33
C ALA A 111 -2.61 -31.37 -9.52
N SER A 112 -2.55 -32.58 -10.10
CA SER A 112 -1.91 -33.76 -9.50
C SER A 112 -0.38 -33.72 -9.56
N GLY A 113 0.20 -32.81 -10.35
CA GLY A 113 1.64 -32.71 -10.58
C GLY A 113 2.20 -33.77 -11.53
N ASP A 114 1.36 -34.51 -12.25
CA ASP A 114 1.80 -35.47 -13.28
C ASP A 114 2.40 -34.75 -14.51
N VAL A 115 1.95 -33.52 -14.76
CA VAL A 115 2.47 -32.65 -15.82
C VAL A 115 3.12 -31.40 -15.23
N ILE A 116 4.26 -31.01 -15.82
CA ILE A 116 4.89 -29.71 -15.61
C ILE A 116 4.63 -28.87 -16.86
N ALA A 117 4.15 -27.64 -16.68
CA ALA A 117 4.01 -26.68 -17.75
C ALA A 117 4.97 -25.49 -17.61
N ALA A 118 5.23 -24.83 -18.72
CA ALA A 118 5.95 -23.56 -18.78
C ALA A 118 5.18 -22.55 -19.63
N TYR A 119 5.56 -21.27 -19.52
CA TYR A 119 4.92 -20.19 -20.25
C TYR A 119 5.98 -19.21 -20.77
N ALA A 120 5.60 -18.36 -21.73
CA ALA A 120 6.36 -17.17 -22.08
C ALA A 120 5.43 -15.95 -22.13
N ILE A 121 5.91 -14.78 -21.70
CA ILE A 121 5.15 -13.53 -21.78
C ILE A 121 5.14 -12.92 -23.17
N ASP A 122 6.24 -13.09 -23.91
CA ASP A 122 6.46 -12.60 -25.27
C ASP A 122 7.12 -13.71 -26.09
N SER A 123 6.90 -13.70 -27.41
CA SER A 123 7.49 -14.67 -28.32
C SER A 123 7.90 -14.04 -29.65
N GLY A 124 8.82 -14.70 -30.36
CA GLY A 124 9.06 -14.48 -31.79
C GLY A 124 8.35 -15.52 -32.65
N LEU A 125 7.31 -16.18 -32.14
CA LEU A 125 6.56 -17.20 -32.85
C LEU A 125 5.51 -16.56 -33.77
N THR A 126 5.38 -17.12 -34.97
CA THR A 126 4.38 -16.72 -35.95
C THR A 126 3.61 -17.93 -36.46
N ALA A 127 2.34 -17.75 -36.80
CA ALA A 127 1.48 -18.80 -37.32
C ALA A 127 0.82 -18.42 -38.65
N THR A 128 0.67 -19.41 -39.52
CA THR A 128 -0.27 -19.38 -40.65
C THR A 128 -1.42 -20.35 -40.37
N ARG A 129 -2.66 -19.91 -40.61
CA ARG A 129 -3.85 -20.72 -40.35
C ARG A 129 -4.07 -21.72 -41.49
N HIS A 130 -4.32 -22.98 -41.14
CA HIS A 130 -4.60 -24.04 -42.10
C HIS A 130 -5.78 -24.89 -41.62
N GLY A 131 -6.98 -24.59 -42.13
CA GLY A 131 -8.22 -25.18 -41.62
C GLY A 131 -8.61 -24.60 -40.25
N ASP A 132 -8.85 -25.47 -39.27
CA ASP A 132 -9.11 -25.07 -37.87
C ASP A 132 -7.82 -24.92 -37.04
N GLY A 133 -6.70 -25.43 -37.54
CA GLY A 133 -5.38 -25.44 -36.90
C GLY A 133 -4.41 -24.36 -37.39
N LEU A 134 -3.21 -24.39 -36.82
CA LEU A 134 -2.12 -23.45 -37.07
C LEU A 134 -0.84 -24.19 -37.49
N VAL A 135 -0.04 -23.57 -38.35
CA VAL A 135 1.34 -23.99 -38.61
C VAL A 135 2.28 -22.94 -38.03
N VAL A 136 3.00 -23.29 -36.98
CA VAL A 136 3.78 -22.36 -36.16
C VAL A 136 5.28 -22.45 -36.47
N ARG A 137 5.94 -21.29 -36.58
CA ARG A 137 7.38 -21.16 -36.77
C ARG A 137 7.97 -20.06 -35.90
N GLY A 138 9.25 -20.16 -35.57
CA GLY A 138 10.01 -19.10 -34.92
C GLY A 138 10.67 -19.55 -33.63
N GLU A 139 11.00 -18.59 -32.77
CA GLU A 139 11.76 -18.85 -31.55
C GLU A 139 11.29 -17.99 -30.38
N VAL A 140 11.36 -18.56 -29.18
CA VAL A 140 11.33 -17.85 -27.91
C VAL A 140 12.65 -18.08 -27.19
N ARG A 141 13.39 -17.00 -26.92
CA ARG A 141 14.78 -17.10 -26.46
C ARG A 141 14.93 -17.34 -24.95
N ALA A 142 13.91 -17.08 -24.15
CA ALA A 142 14.01 -17.23 -22.70
C ALA A 142 12.68 -17.74 -22.14
N VAL A 143 12.47 -19.06 -22.18
CA VAL A 143 11.29 -19.68 -21.59
C VAL A 143 11.68 -20.30 -20.24
N PRO A 144 11.16 -19.78 -19.10
CA PRO A 144 11.46 -20.33 -17.80
C PRO A 144 10.95 -21.76 -17.67
N ALA A 145 11.81 -22.64 -17.17
CA ALA A 145 11.53 -24.06 -16.94
C ALA A 145 11.10 -24.88 -18.17
N ALA A 146 11.28 -24.38 -19.41
CA ALA A 146 10.87 -25.11 -20.61
C ALA A 146 11.52 -26.51 -20.73
N ALA A 147 12.79 -26.66 -20.38
CA ALA A 147 13.47 -27.95 -20.39
C ALA A 147 12.96 -28.94 -19.32
N GLN A 148 12.17 -28.46 -18.36
CA GLN A 148 11.54 -29.27 -17.33
C GLN A 148 10.08 -29.58 -17.64
N ALA A 149 9.48 -28.86 -18.60
CA ALA A 149 8.07 -28.91 -18.91
C ALA A 149 7.75 -29.95 -20.00
N SER A 150 6.57 -30.57 -19.87
CA SER A 150 5.96 -31.39 -20.91
C SER A 150 5.00 -30.58 -21.78
N LEU A 151 4.53 -29.43 -21.28
CA LEU A 151 3.63 -28.51 -21.98
C LEU A 151 4.16 -27.07 -21.94
N LEU A 152 3.97 -26.33 -23.03
CA LEU A 152 4.35 -24.92 -23.12
C LEU A 152 3.16 -24.09 -23.59
N VAL A 153 2.82 -23.04 -22.83
CA VAL A 153 1.78 -22.05 -23.20
C VAL A 153 2.47 -20.81 -23.74
N LEU A 154 2.45 -20.62 -25.05
CA LEU A 154 3.23 -19.58 -25.74
C LEU A 154 2.31 -18.68 -26.57
N PRO A 155 2.55 -17.35 -26.57
CA PRO A 155 1.86 -16.45 -27.48
C PRO A 155 2.41 -16.66 -28.90
N VAL A 156 1.57 -16.47 -29.92
CA VAL A 156 1.90 -16.64 -31.34
C VAL A 156 1.23 -15.54 -32.15
N ALA A 157 1.98 -14.83 -32.99
CA ALA A 157 1.44 -13.79 -33.85
C ALA A 157 0.86 -14.38 -35.16
N GLY A 158 -0.34 -13.97 -35.55
CA GLY A 158 -0.93 -14.35 -36.84
C GLY A 158 -0.27 -13.65 -38.04
N LEU A 159 -0.08 -14.37 -39.15
CA LEU A 159 0.48 -13.82 -40.40
C LEU A 159 -0.58 -13.47 -41.47
N ASP A 160 -1.81 -13.95 -41.32
CA ASP A 160 -2.80 -13.97 -42.41
C ASP A 160 -3.78 -12.78 -42.40
N ASP A 161 -3.80 -11.99 -41.33
CA ASP A 161 -4.65 -10.79 -41.23
C ASP A 161 -3.93 -9.71 -40.40
N GLU A 162 -3.76 -8.49 -40.93
CA GLU A 162 -3.23 -7.35 -40.17
C GLU A 162 -4.11 -7.00 -38.95
N SER A 163 -5.33 -7.55 -38.89
CA SER A 163 -6.23 -7.50 -37.72
C SER A 163 -6.20 -8.74 -36.81
N SER A 164 -5.50 -9.83 -37.20
CA SER A 164 -5.31 -11.01 -36.33
C SER A 164 -4.28 -10.69 -35.25
N GLY A 165 -4.76 -10.58 -34.02
CA GLY A 165 -3.92 -10.35 -32.85
C GLY A 165 -3.01 -11.54 -32.49
N GLU A 166 -2.36 -11.42 -31.34
CA GLU A 166 -1.61 -12.50 -30.69
C GLU A 166 -2.58 -13.58 -30.17
N GLU A 167 -2.36 -14.85 -30.55
CA GLU A 167 -3.10 -16.02 -30.05
C GLU A 167 -2.24 -16.81 -29.05
N TRP A 168 -2.86 -17.37 -28.01
CA TRP A 168 -2.16 -18.23 -27.05
C TRP A 168 -2.34 -19.70 -27.41
N VAL A 169 -1.24 -20.46 -27.40
CA VAL A 169 -1.23 -21.84 -27.89
C VAL A 169 -0.53 -22.76 -26.89
N VAL A 170 -1.11 -23.94 -26.68
CA VAL A 170 -0.53 -25.03 -25.89
C VAL A 170 0.24 -25.97 -26.81
N PHE A 171 1.54 -26.13 -26.57
CA PHE A 171 2.42 -27.05 -27.28
C PHE A 171 2.78 -28.24 -26.40
N ASP A 172 2.85 -29.43 -27.00
CA ASP A 172 3.54 -30.56 -26.38
C ASP A 172 5.06 -30.35 -26.57
N ALA A 173 5.85 -30.56 -25.51
CA ALA A 173 7.28 -30.25 -25.52
C ALA A 173 8.06 -31.07 -26.57
N ASP A 174 7.58 -32.26 -26.92
CA ASP A 174 8.20 -33.14 -27.94
C ASP A 174 7.99 -32.65 -29.38
N GLN A 175 7.11 -31.67 -29.60
CA GLN A 175 6.90 -31.00 -30.87
C GLN A 175 7.90 -29.86 -31.10
N LEU A 176 8.65 -29.46 -30.06
CA LEU A 176 9.51 -28.29 -30.05
C LEU A 176 10.98 -28.66 -29.91
N GLU A 177 11.86 -27.83 -30.45
CA GLU A 177 13.28 -27.89 -30.14
C GLU A 177 13.54 -27.05 -28.88
N ILE A 178 13.85 -27.72 -27.76
CA ILE A 178 14.12 -27.08 -26.47
C ILE A 178 15.60 -27.22 -26.13
N GLU A 179 16.31 -26.10 -26.10
CA GLU A 179 17.75 -26.01 -25.82
C GLU A 179 17.97 -25.28 -24.48
N PRO A 180 18.33 -26.00 -23.39
CA PRO A 180 18.64 -25.38 -22.11
C PRO A 180 19.81 -24.40 -22.23
N VAL A 181 19.69 -23.23 -21.61
CA VAL A 181 20.76 -22.21 -21.58
C VAL A 181 21.04 -21.74 -20.16
N ALA A 182 22.24 -21.21 -19.94
CA ALA A 182 22.64 -20.69 -18.63
C ALA A 182 21.76 -19.51 -18.22
N SER A 183 21.15 -19.62 -17.03
CA SER A 183 20.35 -18.55 -16.42
C SER A 183 21.22 -17.64 -15.55
N VAL A 184 20.83 -16.37 -15.41
CA VAL A 184 21.41 -15.45 -14.42
C VAL A 184 21.14 -15.94 -13.00
N ASP A 185 19.98 -16.58 -12.80
CA ASP A 185 19.60 -17.33 -11.61
C ASP A 185 19.55 -18.83 -11.95
N PRO A 186 20.58 -19.62 -11.60
CA PRO A 186 20.58 -21.07 -11.84
C PRO A 186 19.38 -21.82 -11.26
N LEU A 187 18.74 -21.29 -10.20
CA LEU A 187 17.56 -21.89 -9.58
C LEU A 187 16.29 -21.69 -10.41
N ARG A 188 16.33 -20.77 -11.38
CA ARG A 188 15.28 -20.54 -12.38
C ARG A 188 15.84 -20.86 -13.78
N PRO A 189 15.89 -22.14 -14.17
CA PRO A 189 16.44 -22.54 -15.47
C PRO A 189 15.61 -21.96 -16.61
N VAL A 190 16.26 -21.66 -17.73
CA VAL A 190 15.65 -21.12 -18.95
C VAL A 190 16.11 -21.93 -20.17
N ALA A 191 15.31 -21.94 -21.23
CA ALA A 191 15.67 -22.56 -22.50
C ALA A 191 15.30 -21.66 -23.70
N HIS A 192 16.03 -21.85 -24.80
CA HIS A 192 15.57 -21.47 -26.12
C HIS A 192 14.54 -22.50 -26.58
N VAL A 193 13.41 -22.03 -27.12
CA VAL A 193 12.33 -22.87 -27.63
C VAL A 193 12.08 -22.50 -29.09
N ARG A 194 12.22 -23.46 -30.01
CA ARG A 194 12.00 -23.24 -31.45
C ARG A 194 10.89 -24.12 -31.98
N ALA A 195 10.02 -23.52 -32.77
CA ALA A 195 9.01 -24.21 -33.56
C ALA A 195 9.45 -24.21 -35.03
N ASN A 196 9.51 -25.40 -35.63
CA ASN A 196 9.89 -25.58 -37.02
C ASN A 196 8.74 -26.18 -37.83
N ALA A 197 7.79 -25.31 -38.22
CA ALA A 197 6.57 -25.68 -38.95
C ALA A 197 5.72 -26.70 -38.17
N VAL A 198 5.54 -26.44 -36.88
CA VAL A 198 4.76 -27.31 -35.99
C VAL A 198 3.29 -27.15 -36.32
N GLU A 199 2.62 -28.25 -36.64
CA GLU A 199 1.18 -28.29 -36.87
C GLU A 199 0.43 -28.44 -35.55
N ILE A 200 -0.47 -27.51 -35.27
CA ILE A 200 -1.24 -27.44 -34.03
C ILE A 200 -2.73 -27.50 -34.36
N GLY A 201 -3.45 -28.42 -33.71
CA GLY A 201 -4.90 -28.54 -33.83
C GLY A 201 -5.63 -27.34 -33.22
N GLY A 202 -6.84 -27.06 -33.73
CA GLY A 202 -7.65 -25.94 -33.27
C GLY A 202 -8.10 -26.02 -31.80
N ASP A 203 -8.00 -27.20 -31.19
CA ASP A 203 -8.28 -27.55 -29.79
C ASP A 203 -7.14 -27.18 -28.82
N ARG A 204 -5.96 -26.85 -29.35
CA ARG A 204 -4.80 -26.38 -28.57
C ARG A 204 -4.64 -24.86 -28.56
N VAL A 205 -5.51 -24.15 -29.28
CA VAL A 205 -5.56 -22.69 -29.31
C VAL A 205 -6.49 -22.22 -28.19
N LEU A 206 -5.99 -21.38 -27.30
CA LEU A 206 -6.74 -20.80 -26.18
C LEU A 206 -7.56 -19.61 -26.70
N ARG A 207 -8.78 -19.88 -27.18
CA ARG A 207 -9.63 -18.91 -27.92
C ARG A 207 -10.37 -17.92 -27.03
N ASN A 208 -10.62 -18.28 -25.78
CA ASN A 208 -11.28 -17.44 -24.78
C ASN A 208 -10.27 -16.59 -23.99
N LEU A 209 -8.99 -16.95 -24.05
CA LEU A 209 -7.92 -16.21 -23.39
C LEU A 209 -7.51 -14.96 -24.20
N THR A 210 -8.00 -13.80 -23.77
CA THR A 210 -7.60 -12.51 -24.36
C THR A 210 -6.17 -12.13 -23.96
N ARG A 211 -5.50 -11.35 -24.82
CA ARG A 211 -4.16 -10.83 -24.53
C ARG A 211 -4.09 -10.00 -23.24
N PRO A 212 -5.01 -9.06 -22.95
CA PRO A 212 -5.05 -8.36 -21.67
C PRO A 212 -5.12 -9.30 -20.47
N LEU A 213 -6.03 -10.29 -20.50
CA LEU A 213 -6.20 -11.24 -19.41
C LEU A 213 -4.95 -12.11 -19.21
N ALA A 214 -4.37 -12.65 -20.28
CA ALA A 214 -3.15 -13.44 -20.22
C ALA A 214 -1.99 -12.66 -19.59
N ARG A 215 -1.77 -11.42 -20.04
CA ARG A 215 -0.74 -10.56 -19.48
C ARG A 215 -1.00 -10.23 -18.02
N ALA A 216 -2.24 -9.89 -17.68
CA ALA A 216 -2.63 -9.59 -16.30
C ALA A 216 -2.37 -10.77 -15.35
N LEU A 217 -2.72 -12.00 -15.75
CA LEU A 217 -2.41 -13.22 -15.01
C LEU A 217 -0.90 -13.38 -14.80
N ILE A 218 -0.12 -13.32 -15.87
CA ILE A 218 1.34 -13.49 -15.82
C ILE A 218 1.98 -12.47 -14.88
N VAL A 219 1.70 -11.18 -15.06
CA VAL A 219 2.40 -10.12 -14.33
C VAL A 219 1.95 -10.05 -12.88
N THR A 220 0.69 -10.38 -12.58
CA THR A 220 0.19 -10.45 -11.20
C THR A 220 0.87 -11.57 -10.43
N LEU A 221 0.94 -12.77 -11.01
CA LEU A 221 1.55 -13.94 -10.39
C LEU A 221 3.09 -13.80 -10.26
N LEU A 222 3.75 -13.19 -11.26
CA LEU A 222 5.16 -12.80 -11.13
C LEU A 222 5.38 -11.74 -10.05
N SER A 223 4.45 -10.79 -9.91
CA SER A 223 4.54 -9.75 -8.88
C SER A 223 4.39 -10.35 -7.49
N ALA A 224 3.55 -11.39 -7.34
CA ALA A 224 3.44 -12.16 -6.10
C ALA A 224 4.78 -12.82 -5.71
N GLU A 225 5.48 -13.46 -6.65
CA GLU A 225 6.82 -14.00 -6.38
C GLU A 225 7.81 -12.87 -5.98
N ALA A 226 7.77 -11.75 -6.69
CA ALA A 226 8.66 -10.61 -6.45
C ALA A 226 8.49 -9.98 -5.06
N ILE A 227 7.26 -9.83 -4.56
CA ILE A 227 7.04 -9.34 -3.19
C ILE A 227 7.50 -10.35 -2.14
N GLY A 228 7.46 -11.65 -2.44
CA GLY A 228 8.04 -12.70 -1.59
C GLY A 228 9.54 -12.48 -1.39
N VAL A 229 10.26 -12.25 -2.50
CA VAL A 229 11.68 -11.88 -2.52
C VAL A 229 11.95 -10.58 -1.75
N ALA A 230 11.12 -9.55 -1.95
CA ALA A 230 11.25 -8.27 -1.23
C ALA A 230 11.06 -8.44 0.29
N ARG A 231 10.09 -9.27 0.70
CA ARG A 231 9.80 -9.58 2.11
C ARG A 231 10.97 -10.33 2.74
N TRP A 232 11.50 -11.37 2.08
CA TRP A 232 12.69 -12.08 2.56
C TRP A 232 13.86 -11.13 2.78
N ALA A 233 14.13 -10.25 1.81
CA ALA A 233 15.23 -9.29 1.91
C ALA A 233 15.06 -8.33 3.09
N THR A 234 13.83 -7.83 3.29
CA THR A 234 13.47 -6.95 4.41
C THR A 234 13.66 -7.64 5.76
N ASP A 235 13.10 -8.85 5.91
CA ASP A 235 13.18 -9.62 7.16
C ASP A 235 14.64 -9.99 7.48
N THR A 236 15.39 -10.44 6.49
CA THR A 236 16.80 -10.85 6.64
C THR A 236 17.68 -9.66 7.03
N ALA A 237 17.51 -8.51 6.37
CA ALA A 237 18.23 -7.29 6.72
C ALA A 237 17.90 -6.82 8.15
N ALA A 238 16.62 -6.80 8.52
CA ALA A 238 16.18 -6.41 9.85
C ALA A 238 16.70 -7.37 10.94
N ALA A 239 16.65 -8.68 10.69
CA ALA A 239 17.17 -9.70 11.60
C ALA A 239 18.67 -9.53 11.84
N TYR A 240 19.45 -9.35 10.78
CA TYR A 240 20.89 -9.09 10.90
C TYR A 240 21.17 -7.77 11.63
N ALA A 241 20.41 -6.71 11.35
CA ALA A 241 20.58 -5.42 12.00
C ALA A 241 20.34 -5.44 13.52
N LYS A 242 19.53 -6.37 14.02
CA LYS A 242 19.31 -6.56 15.47
C LYS A 242 20.51 -7.15 16.20
N ILE A 243 21.31 -7.99 15.52
CA ILE A 243 22.34 -8.82 16.17
C ILE A 243 23.76 -8.39 15.82
N ARG A 244 23.97 -7.75 14.67
CA ARG A 244 25.31 -7.34 14.23
C ARG A 244 25.76 -6.12 15.01
N GLU A 245 26.93 -6.18 15.66
CA GLU A 245 27.42 -5.06 16.48
C GLU A 245 28.56 -4.24 15.87
N GLN A 246 28.42 -2.92 15.79
CA GLN A 246 29.52 -2.01 15.47
C GLN A 246 29.62 -0.94 16.55
N PHE A 247 30.86 -0.56 16.89
CA PHE A 247 31.12 0.43 17.95
C PHE A 247 30.42 0.10 19.29
N GLY A 248 30.35 -1.19 19.63
CA GLY A 248 29.77 -1.68 20.88
C GLY A 248 28.23 -1.68 20.95
N ARG A 249 27.53 -1.58 19.82
CA ARG A 249 26.06 -1.63 19.77
C ARG A 249 25.53 -2.29 18.50
N PRO A 250 24.30 -2.87 18.54
CA PRO A 250 23.64 -3.36 17.34
C PRO A 250 23.52 -2.30 16.25
N ILE A 251 23.78 -2.68 14.99
CA ILE A 251 23.76 -1.73 13.88
C ILE A 251 22.37 -1.13 13.65
N GLY A 252 21.31 -1.83 14.05
CA GLY A 252 19.93 -1.34 14.02
C GLY A 252 19.67 -0.13 14.93
N GLN A 253 20.61 0.24 15.81
CA GLN A 253 20.55 1.51 16.59
C GLN A 253 21.13 2.71 15.85
N PHE A 254 21.78 2.53 14.70
CA PHE A 254 22.23 3.66 13.88
C PHE A 254 21.10 4.04 12.93
N GLN A 255 20.64 5.30 13.00
CA GLN A 255 19.53 5.78 12.17
C GLN A 255 19.70 5.49 10.68
N ALA A 256 20.92 5.58 10.13
CA ALA A 256 21.16 5.28 8.71
C ALA A 256 20.77 3.84 8.32
N ILE A 257 21.08 2.84 9.17
CA ILE A 257 20.70 1.44 8.93
C ILE A 257 19.21 1.24 9.26
N LYS A 258 18.76 1.82 10.36
CA LYS A 258 17.37 1.75 10.81
C LYS A 258 16.40 2.25 9.74
N HIS A 259 16.70 3.42 9.16
CA HIS A 259 15.88 4.05 8.12
C HIS A 259 15.92 3.28 6.79
N LYS A 260 17.05 2.67 6.43
CA LYS A 260 17.11 1.73 5.30
C LYS A 260 16.11 0.59 5.48
N CYS A 261 16.15 -0.11 6.62
CA CYS A 261 15.22 -1.20 6.88
C CYS A 261 13.75 -0.73 6.91
N ALA A 262 13.48 0.46 7.48
CA ALA A 262 12.15 1.06 7.50
C ALA A 262 11.62 1.42 6.10
N ASP A 263 12.50 1.88 5.20
CA ASP A 263 12.12 2.14 3.80
C ASP A 263 11.88 0.82 3.05
N MET A 264 12.70 -0.22 3.28
CA MET A 264 12.50 -1.55 2.68
C MET A 264 11.11 -2.13 2.98
N ILE A 265 10.67 -2.10 4.26
CA ILE A 265 9.34 -2.56 4.62
C ILE A 265 8.24 -1.66 4.05
N ALA A 266 8.42 -0.33 4.03
CA ALA A 266 7.46 0.58 3.41
C ALA A 266 7.26 0.29 1.91
N GLN A 267 8.34 0.05 1.17
CA GLN A 267 8.28 -0.32 -0.25
C GLN A 267 7.63 -1.69 -0.45
N THR A 268 7.97 -2.67 0.39
CA THR A 268 7.40 -4.02 0.35
C THR A 268 5.89 -3.99 0.61
N GLU A 269 5.42 -3.23 1.61
CA GLU A 269 3.99 -3.09 1.92
C GLU A 269 3.21 -2.42 0.78
N ARG A 270 3.76 -1.36 0.19
CA ARG A 270 3.13 -0.67 -0.94
C ARG A 270 2.97 -1.60 -2.15
N ALA A 271 4.04 -2.34 -2.50
CA ALA A 271 3.98 -3.31 -3.59
C ALA A 271 3.01 -4.46 -3.26
N THR A 272 3.02 -4.96 -2.02
CA THR A 272 2.09 -6.02 -1.57
C THR A 272 0.64 -5.61 -1.71
N ALA A 273 0.29 -4.36 -1.36
CA ALA A 273 -1.06 -3.84 -1.54
C ALA A 273 -1.50 -3.81 -3.02
N ALA A 274 -0.59 -3.45 -3.92
CA ALA A 274 -0.86 -3.46 -5.36
C ALA A 274 -1.04 -4.89 -5.92
N VAL A 275 -0.21 -5.85 -5.51
CA VAL A 275 -0.35 -7.25 -5.93
C VAL A 275 -1.65 -7.86 -5.43
N TRP A 276 -2.00 -7.58 -4.18
CA TRP A 276 -3.25 -8.03 -3.59
C TRP A 276 -4.48 -7.52 -4.38
N ASP A 277 -4.49 -6.25 -4.77
CA ASP A 277 -5.57 -5.68 -5.58
C ASP A 277 -5.62 -6.26 -7.00
N ALA A 278 -4.47 -6.45 -7.65
CA ALA A 278 -4.40 -7.08 -8.97
C ALA A 278 -4.91 -8.53 -8.95
N ALA A 279 -4.62 -9.29 -7.90
CA ALA A 279 -5.12 -10.65 -7.75
C ALA A 279 -6.64 -10.67 -7.51
N ARG A 280 -7.19 -9.75 -6.70
CA ARG A 280 -8.63 -9.58 -6.54
C ARG A 280 -9.31 -9.17 -7.85
N ALA A 281 -8.71 -8.28 -8.63
CA ALA A 281 -9.25 -7.89 -9.92
C ALA A 281 -9.37 -9.07 -10.89
N LEU A 282 -8.45 -10.05 -10.83
CA LEU A 282 -8.55 -11.28 -11.62
C LEU A 282 -9.69 -12.18 -11.14
N ASP A 283 -9.88 -12.31 -9.82
CA ASP A 283 -10.99 -13.09 -9.27
C ASP A 283 -12.35 -12.44 -9.58
N ASP A 284 -12.46 -11.12 -9.49
CA ASP A 284 -13.67 -10.38 -9.84
C ASP A 284 -14.07 -10.59 -11.32
N VAL A 285 -13.09 -10.60 -12.24
CA VAL A 285 -13.33 -10.84 -13.67
C VAL A 285 -13.81 -12.28 -13.89
N ARG A 286 -13.24 -13.25 -13.16
CA ARG A 286 -13.66 -14.65 -13.21
C ARG A 286 -15.10 -14.83 -12.74
N GLU A 287 -15.54 -14.06 -11.74
CA GLU A 287 -16.90 -14.15 -11.17
C GLU A 287 -17.95 -13.34 -11.95
N ASN A 288 -17.59 -12.14 -12.44
CA ASN A 288 -18.54 -11.15 -12.98
C ASN A 288 -18.49 -10.98 -14.52
N HIS A 289 -17.55 -11.61 -15.22
CA HIS A 289 -17.44 -11.66 -16.69
C HIS A 289 -17.51 -10.30 -17.44
N SER A 290 -17.11 -9.17 -16.85
CA SER A 290 -17.41 -7.86 -17.49
C SER A 290 -16.49 -6.65 -17.25
N ASP A 291 -15.37 -6.74 -16.51
CA ASP A 291 -14.59 -5.54 -16.13
C ASP A 291 -13.07 -5.59 -16.49
N GLU A 292 -12.75 -5.90 -17.76
CA GLU A 292 -11.37 -5.98 -18.28
C GLU A 292 -10.51 -4.70 -18.14
N PRO A 293 -11.02 -3.47 -18.34
CA PRO A 293 -10.18 -2.28 -18.30
C PRO A 293 -9.58 -1.97 -16.92
N HIS A 294 -10.31 -2.25 -15.84
CA HIS A 294 -9.81 -2.07 -14.48
C HIS A 294 -8.80 -3.15 -14.09
N LEU A 295 -8.92 -4.34 -14.68
CA LEU A 295 -7.93 -5.42 -14.52
C LEU A 295 -6.57 -5.01 -15.07
N GLU A 296 -6.52 -4.46 -16.29
CA GLU A 296 -5.27 -4.00 -16.91
C GLU A 296 -4.57 -2.93 -16.05
N PHE A 297 -5.33 -1.97 -15.53
CA PHE A 297 -4.79 -0.95 -14.63
C PHE A 297 -4.19 -1.59 -13.36
N ALA A 298 -4.94 -2.44 -12.66
CA ALA A 298 -4.48 -3.06 -11.41
C ALA A 298 -3.21 -3.91 -11.63
N ALA A 299 -3.20 -4.73 -12.69
CA ALA A 299 -2.04 -5.54 -13.06
C ALA A 299 -0.82 -4.68 -13.44
N ALA A 300 -1.01 -3.58 -14.16
CA ALA A 300 0.06 -2.65 -14.52
C ALA A 300 0.63 -1.91 -13.29
N VAL A 301 -0.22 -1.56 -12.30
CA VAL A 301 0.23 -0.98 -11.02
C VAL A 301 1.10 -1.99 -10.26
N ALA A 302 0.66 -3.25 -10.14
CA ALA A 302 1.44 -4.32 -9.52
C ALA A 302 2.79 -4.54 -10.23
N ALA A 303 2.78 -4.65 -11.57
CA ALA A 303 3.96 -4.84 -12.40
C ALA A 303 4.94 -3.64 -12.38
N THR A 304 4.44 -2.44 -12.10
CA THR A 304 5.28 -1.25 -11.91
C THR A 304 6.04 -1.28 -10.58
N LEU A 305 5.37 -1.73 -9.51
CA LEU A 305 5.87 -1.59 -8.14
C LEU A 305 6.63 -2.83 -7.62
N ALA A 306 6.12 -4.03 -7.87
CA ALA A 306 6.66 -5.27 -7.30
C ALA A 306 8.11 -5.59 -7.72
N PRO A 307 8.49 -5.60 -9.02
CA PRO A 307 9.88 -5.84 -9.41
C PRO A 307 10.84 -4.76 -8.89
N THR A 308 10.37 -3.50 -8.84
CA THR A 308 11.16 -2.39 -8.27
C THR A 308 11.40 -2.60 -6.77
N ALA A 309 10.38 -3.01 -6.01
CA ALA A 309 10.50 -3.29 -4.59
C ALA A 309 11.44 -4.48 -4.32
N ALA A 310 11.33 -5.56 -5.08
CA ALA A 310 12.22 -6.73 -4.97
C ALA A 310 13.69 -6.35 -5.20
N GLN A 311 13.97 -5.63 -6.29
CA GLN A 311 15.33 -5.19 -6.59
C GLN A 311 15.89 -4.25 -5.53
N HIS A 312 15.11 -3.23 -5.12
CA HIS A 312 15.52 -2.29 -4.08
C HIS A 312 15.82 -3.00 -2.76
N CYS A 313 14.89 -3.82 -2.27
CA CYS A 313 15.04 -4.47 -0.98
C CYS A 313 16.21 -5.45 -0.97
N VAL A 314 16.45 -6.21 -2.04
CA VAL A 314 17.61 -7.11 -2.09
C VAL A 314 18.93 -6.35 -2.15
N GLN A 315 19.01 -5.27 -2.92
CA GLN A 315 20.20 -4.41 -2.96
C GLN A 315 20.50 -3.81 -1.58
N GLU A 316 19.47 -3.35 -0.89
CA GLU A 316 19.57 -2.82 0.47
C GLU A 316 19.93 -3.89 1.50
N CYS A 317 19.40 -5.11 1.34
CA CYS A 317 19.78 -6.24 2.19
C CYS A 317 21.28 -6.54 2.08
N ILE A 318 21.86 -6.48 0.87
CA ILE A 318 23.31 -6.60 0.67
C ILE A 318 24.05 -5.48 1.41
N GLN A 319 23.58 -4.23 1.32
CA GLN A 319 24.21 -3.10 2.00
C GLN A 319 24.18 -3.24 3.53
N VAL A 320 23.07 -3.70 4.10
CA VAL A 320 22.92 -3.94 5.55
C VAL A 320 23.84 -5.06 6.03
N HIS A 321 24.02 -6.12 5.23
CA HIS A 321 24.96 -7.21 5.54
C HIS A 321 26.43 -6.80 5.35
N GLY A 322 26.70 -5.84 4.46
CA GLY A 322 28.04 -5.42 4.10
C GLY A 322 28.76 -6.49 3.28
N GLY A 323 30.04 -6.71 3.56
CA GLY A 323 30.89 -7.62 2.77
C GLY A 323 30.31 -9.04 2.62
N ILE A 324 29.76 -9.62 3.70
CA ILE A 324 29.17 -10.99 3.65
C ILE A 324 27.97 -11.06 2.70
N GLY A 325 27.19 -9.99 2.57
CA GLY A 325 26.04 -9.93 1.66
C GLY A 325 26.43 -10.00 0.18
N PHE A 326 27.70 -9.76 -0.16
CA PHE A 326 28.21 -9.84 -1.53
C PHE A 326 28.89 -11.19 -1.84
N THR A 327 28.94 -12.11 -0.89
CA THR A 327 29.64 -13.40 -1.03
C THR A 327 28.75 -14.50 -1.58
N TRP A 328 29.35 -15.61 -2.02
CA TRP A 328 28.60 -16.78 -2.50
C TRP A 328 27.93 -17.51 -1.34
N GLU A 329 28.53 -17.44 -0.15
CA GLU A 329 28.16 -18.16 1.06
C GLU A 329 26.91 -17.61 1.75
N HIS A 330 26.42 -16.44 1.36
CA HIS A 330 25.19 -15.86 1.90
C HIS A 330 24.07 -15.85 0.86
N ASP A 331 22.84 -16.16 1.29
CA ASP A 331 21.65 -16.26 0.44
C ASP A 331 21.33 -14.99 -0.37
N THR A 332 21.83 -13.82 0.05
CA THR A 332 21.61 -12.55 -0.67
C THR A 332 22.00 -12.63 -2.15
N ASN A 333 22.99 -13.44 -2.52
CA ASN A 333 23.36 -13.64 -3.92
C ASN A 333 22.25 -14.36 -4.72
N VAL A 334 21.62 -15.37 -4.12
CA VAL A 334 20.48 -16.12 -4.70
C VAL A 334 19.32 -15.17 -4.96
N TYR A 335 18.92 -14.40 -3.95
CA TYR A 335 17.79 -13.49 -4.06
C TYR A 335 18.08 -12.31 -4.99
N TYR A 336 19.35 -11.87 -5.12
CA TYR A 336 19.70 -10.79 -6.05
C TYR A 336 19.57 -11.27 -7.49
N ARG A 337 20.04 -12.48 -7.78
CA ARG A 337 19.87 -13.13 -9.09
C ARG A 337 18.39 -13.34 -9.40
N ARG A 338 17.60 -13.85 -8.44
CA ARG A 338 16.15 -14.00 -8.59
C ARG A 338 15.47 -12.66 -8.89
N ALA A 339 15.81 -11.59 -8.18
CA ALA A 339 15.25 -10.25 -8.43
C ALA A 339 15.62 -9.70 -9.81
N LEU A 340 16.83 -9.99 -10.33
CA LEU A 340 17.22 -9.62 -11.70
C LEU A 340 16.41 -10.39 -12.75
N VAL A 341 16.25 -11.70 -12.58
CA VAL A 341 15.46 -12.53 -13.50
C VAL A 341 13.99 -12.14 -13.47
N LEU A 342 13.42 -11.91 -12.29
CA LEU A 342 12.04 -11.45 -12.15
C LEU A 342 11.83 -10.11 -12.85
N ALA A 343 12.70 -9.12 -12.62
CA ALA A 343 12.58 -7.82 -13.29
C ALA A 343 12.66 -7.93 -14.82
N ALA A 344 13.46 -8.86 -15.36
CA ALA A 344 13.51 -9.13 -16.79
C ALA A 344 12.27 -9.87 -17.31
N ALA A 345 11.63 -10.71 -16.48
CA ALA A 345 10.44 -11.49 -16.84
C ALA A 345 9.19 -10.63 -17.08
N PHE A 346 9.19 -9.38 -16.61
CA PHE A 346 8.18 -8.37 -16.93
C PHE A 346 8.39 -7.71 -18.31
N GLY A 347 9.49 -7.99 -19.02
CA GLY A 347 9.80 -7.29 -20.27
C GLY A 347 10.47 -5.94 -20.04
N ARG A 348 10.12 -4.91 -20.82
CA ARG A 348 10.80 -3.60 -20.69
C ARG A 348 10.22 -2.84 -19.51
N ARG A 349 11.10 -2.27 -18.70
CA ARG A 349 10.75 -1.48 -17.50
C ARG A 349 9.79 -0.31 -17.79
N SER A 350 9.78 0.21 -19.01
CA SER A 350 8.96 1.35 -19.39
C SER A 350 7.49 1.03 -19.64
N ASP A 351 7.16 -0.24 -19.89
CA ASP A 351 5.89 -0.60 -20.53
C ASP A 351 4.72 -0.50 -19.55
N TYR A 352 4.88 -0.93 -18.29
CA TYR A 352 3.78 -0.88 -17.31
C TYR A 352 3.48 0.52 -16.77
N PRO A 353 4.46 1.39 -16.46
CA PRO A 353 4.12 2.78 -16.15
C PRO A 353 3.37 3.47 -17.29
N GLN A 354 3.71 3.15 -18.55
CA GLN A 354 2.96 3.65 -19.69
C GLN A 354 1.51 3.11 -19.67
N GLN A 355 1.33 1.80 -19.51
CA GLN A 355 0.00 1.20 -19.41
C GLN A 355 -0.83 1.77 -18.25
N VAL A 356 -0.20 2.11 -17.11
CA VAL A 356 -0.84 2.81 -16.00
C VAL A 356 -1.37 4.17 -16.42
N VAL A 357 -0.61 4.98 -17.17
CA VAL A 357 -1.08 6.26 -17.70
C VAL A 357 -2.22 6.04 -18.69
N ASP A 358 -2.03 5.14 -19.65
CA ASP A 358 -2.99 4.90 -20.73
C ASP A 358 -4.35 4.50 -20.15
N THR A 359 -4.37 3.51 -19.25
CA THR A 359 -5.62 3.05 -18.60
C THR A 359 -6.20 4.12 -17.66
N ALA A 360 -5.40 4.75 -16.79
CA ALA A 360 -5.90 5.75 -15.85
C ALA A 360 -6.55 6.98 -16.55
N THR A 361 -6.02 7.37 -17.71
CA THR A 361 -6.48 8.57 -18.45
C THR A 361 -7.57 8.27 -19.48
N THR A 362 -7.75 7.01 -19.89
CA THR A 362 -8.77 6.62 -20.89
C THR A 362 -9.97 5.91 -20.27
N THR A 363 -9.74 4.79 -19.59
CA THR A 363 -10.77 3.92 -19.01
C THR A 363 -11.04 4.22 -17.55
N GLY A 364 -10.04 4.80 -16.86
CA GLY A 364 -10.11 5.18 -15.45
C GLY A 364 -9.30 4.24 -14.55
N MET A 365 -8.99 4.73 -13.36
CA MET A 365 -8.37 3.90 -12.32
C MET A 365 -9.41 2.94 -11.75
N ARG A 366 -8.96 1.76 -11.32
CA ARG A 366 -9.80 0.79 -10.62
C ARG A 366 -10.41 1.43 -9.35
N PRO A 367 -11.73 1.32 -9.14
CA PRO A 367 -12.37 1.77 -7.90
C PRO A 367 -11.85 0.99 -6.69
N ILE A 368 -11.58 1.71 -5.59
CA ILE A 368 -11.16 1.10 -4.34
C ILE A 368 -12.42 0.83 -3.50
N THR A 369 -12.97 -0.37 -3.64
CA THR A 369 -14.16 -0.83 -2.94
C THR A 369 -13.83 -1.92 -1.92
N ILE A 370 -14.62 -1.94 -0.84
CA ILE A 370 -14.64 -3.06 0.10
C ILE A 370 -15.89 -3.86 -0.23
N ASP A 371 -15.69 -5.11 -0.62
CA ASP A 371 -16.76 -6.08 -0.73
C ASP A 371 -17.10 -6.51 0.69
N LEU A 372 -18.27 -6.10 1.13
CA LEU A 372 -18.80 -6.46 2.43
C LEU A 372 -19.70 -7.68 2.26
N ASP A 373 -19.75 -8.52 3.29
CA ASP A 373 -20.60 -9.70 3.33
C ASP A 373 -22.05 -9.35 2.91
N PRO A 374 -22.73 -10.17 2.08
CA PRO A 374 -24.14 -9.99 1.74
C PRO A 374 -25.06 -9.72 2.93
N ASP A 375 -24.76 -10.27 4.11
CA ASP A 375 -25.52 -10.03 5.35
C ASP A 375 -25.48 -8.55 5.79
N THR A 376 -24.54 -7.76 5.27
CA THR A 376 -24.43 -6.32 5.50
C THR A 376 -25.36 -5.48 4.63
N GLU A 377 -26.01 -6.04 3.59
CA GLU A 377 -26.85 -5.25 2.67
C GLU A 377 -28.06 -4.67 3.39
N LYS A 378 -28.62 -5.39 4.37
CA LYS A 378 -29.69 -4.85 5.21
C LYS A 378 -29.24 -3.60 5.97
N LEU A 379 -28.04 -3.64 6.58
CA LEU A 379 -27.45 -2.50 7.28
C LEU A 379 -27.14 -1.35 6.30
N ARG A 380 -26.68 -1.68 5.09
CA ARG A 380 -26.48 -0.70 4.01
C ARG A 380 -27.77 -0.01 3.62
N ASP A 381 -28.86 -0.74 3.44
CA ASP A 381 -30.18 -0.17 3.11
C ASP A 381 -30.71 0.74 4.22
N GLU A 382 -30.55 0.33 5.48
CA GLU A 382 -30.91 1.16 6.65
C GLU A 382 -30.11 2.47 6.65
N ILE A 383 -28.78 2.40 6.52
CA ILE A 383 -27.92 3.59 6.46
C ILE A 383 -28.22 4.45 5.24
N ARG A 384 -28.44 3.86 4.07
CA ARG A 384 -28.81 4.55 2.83
C ARG A 384 -30.11 5.32 2.98
N ALA A 385 -31.11 4.72 3.64
CA ALA A 385 -32.37 5.38 3.95
C ALA A 385 -32.16 6.55 4.92
N GLU A 386 -31.38 6.38 5.98
CA GLU A 386 -31.04 7.45 6.92
C GLU A 386 -30.28 8.60 6.23
N VAL A 387 -29.27 8.30 5.40
CA VAL A 387 -28.52 9.30 4.62
C VAL A 387 -29.41 10.02 3.61
N SER A 388 -30.35 9.32 2.97
CA SER A 388 -31.33 9.92 2.07
C SER A 388 -32.28 10.88 2.81
N ALA A 389 -32.70 10.50 4.01
CA ALA A 389 -33.50 11.37 4.88
C ALA A 389 -32.71 12.63 5.29
N LEU A 390 -31.44 12.47 5.70
CA LEU A 390 -30.55 13.58 6.00
C LEU A 390 -30.38 14.52 4.80
N LYS A 391 -30.25 13.97 3.59
CA LYS A 391 -30.11 14.74 2.35
C LYS A 391 -31.31 15.64 2.06
N ALA A 392 -32.52 15.18 2.41
CA ALA A 392 -33.77 15.90 2.17
C ALA A 392 -33.96 17.11 3.10
N LEU A 393 -33.23 17.17 4.22
CA LEU A 393 -33.30 18.30 5.15
C LEU A 393 -32.67 19.58 4.58
N PRO A 394 -33.18 20.77 4.96
CA PRO A 394 -32.49 22.04 4.75
C PRO A 394 -31.05 22.00 5.29
N ARG A 395 -30.14 22.78 4.70
CA ARG A 395 -28.69 22.69 5.01
C ARG A 395 -28.36 22.85 6.49
N GLU A 396 -28.98 23.81 7.16
CA GLU A 396 -28.73 24.08 8.59
C GLU A 396 -29.27 22.93 9.46
N GLU A 397 -30.53 22.53 9.27
CA GLU A 397 -31.15 21.40 9.98
C GLU A 397 -30.42 20.08 9.75
N ARG A 398 -29.95 19.83 8.52
CA ARG A 398 -29.12 18.67 8.17
C ARG A 398 -27.83 18.62 8.98
N THR A 399 -27.16 19.77 9.16
CA THR A 399 -25.89 19.84 9.89
C THR A 399 -26.09 19.43 11.36
N VAL A 400 -27.16 19.95 11.98
CA VAL A 400 -27.57 19.57 13.33
C VAL A 400 -27.91 18.08 13.40
N ALA A 401 -28.72 17.56 12.47
CA ALA A 401 -29.12 16.16 12.44
C ALA A 401 -27.94 15.19 12.23
N ILE A 402 -26.96 15.55 11.38
CA ILE A 402 -25.72 14.78 11.21
C ILE A 402 -24.92 14.75 12.51
N ALA A 403 -24.80 15.89 13.20
CA ALA A 403 -24.08 15.99 14.47
C ALA A 403 -24.76 15.20 15.60
N GLU A 404 -26.05 15.43 15.83
CA GLU A 404 -26.82 14.78 16.90
C GLU A 404 -27.05 13.29 16.64
N GLY A 405 -27.10 12.87 15.37
CA GLY A 405 -27.19 11.46 14.98
C GLY A 405 -25.86 10.69 15.04
N GLY A 406 -24.78 11.33 15.51
CA GLY A 406 -23.47 10.69 15.68
C GLY A 406 -22.70 10.41 14.39
N TRP A 407 -23.11 11.00 13.26
CA TRP A 407 -22.57 10.67 11.92
C TRP A 407 -21.23 11.35 11.61
N VAL A 408 -20.84 12.37 12.39
CA VAL A 408 -19.61 13.13 12.16
C VAL A 408 -18.39 12.24 12.43
N VAL A 409 -18.40 11.55 13.56
CA VAL A 409 -17.35 10.61 13.98
C VAL A 409 -17.99 9.29 14.43
N PRO A 410 -18.47 8.44 13.49
CA PRO A 410 -19.38 7.33 13.80
C PRO A 410 -18.85 6.30 14.80
N HIS A 411 -17.54 6.09 14.85
CA HIS A 411 -16.91 5.12 15.75
C HIS A 411 -16.93 5.52 17.23
N LEU A 412 -17.16 6.79 17.54
CA LEU A 412 -17.25 7.21 18.93
C LEU A 412 -18.48 6.56 19.59
N PRO A 413 -18.41 6.25 20.89
CA PRO A 413 -19.54 5.69 21.61
C PRO A 413 -20.73 6.64 21.61
N THR A 414 -21.93 6.08 21.74
CA THR A 414 -23.15 6.87 22.01
C THR A 414 -23.02 7.62 23.35
N PRO A 415 -23.58 8.84 23.49
CA PRO A 415 -24.36 9.59 22.49
C PRO A 415 -23.51 10.44 21.51
N TRP A 416 -22.18 10.34 21.55
CA TRP A 416 -21.28 11.24 20.80
C TRP A 416 -20.97 10.77 19.38
N GLY A 417 -21.07 9.48 19.14
CA GLY A 417 -21.10 8.86 17.83
C GLY A 417 -22.20 7.81 17.78
N ARG A 418 -22.03 6.80 16.92
CA ARG A 418 -22.97 5.69 16.76
C ARG A 418 -22.50 4.40 17.43
N GLY A 419 -21.28 4.39 17.99
CA GLY A 419 -20.61 3.15 18.38
C GLY A 419 -20.34 2.24 17.19
N ALA A 420 -20.20 2.83 15.99
CA ALA A 420 -20.16 2.10 14.74
C ALA A 420 -18.92 1.19 14.69
N GLY A 421 -19.16 -0.12 14.53
CA GLY A 421 -18.10 -1.08 14.22
C GLY A 421 -17.44 -0.75 12.87
N PRO A 422 -16.28 -1.34 12.53
CA PRO A 422 -15.55 -0.88 11.36
C PRO A 422 -16.29 -1.15 10.03
N VAL A 423 -17.07 -2.24 9.94
CA VAL A 423 -17.98 -2.50 8.80
C VAL A 423 -19.03 -1.39 8.64
N GLU A 424 -19.71 -1.03 9.74
CA GLU A 424 -20.70 0.04 9.72
C GLU A 424 -20.05 1.37 9.29
N GLN A 425 -18.86 1.70 9.80
CA GLN A 425 -18.14 2.92 9.39
C GLN A 425 -17.84 2.97 7.89
N ILE A 426 -17.47 1.84 7.27
CA ILE A 426 -17.24 1.74 5.83
C ILE A 426 -18.53 2.03 5.07
N ILE A 427 -19.63 1.38 5.46
CA ILE A 427 -20.95 1.59 4.84
C ILE A 427 -21.38 3.05 4.98
N ILE A 428 -21.23 3.63 6.17
CA ILE A 428 -21.52 5.05 6.41
C ILE A 428 -20.70 5.93 5.46
N ALA A 429 -19.40 5.71 5.34
CA ALA A 429 -18.55 6.49 4.45
C ALA A 429 -18.99 6.36 2.98
N GLN A 430 -19.29 5.14 2.52
CA GLN A 430 -19.76 4.85 1.16
C GLN A 430 -21.11 5.51 0.86
N GLU A 431 -22.11 5.36 1.73
CA GLU A 431 -23.45 5.91 1.51
C GLU A 431 -23.46 7.45 1.60
N PHE A 432 -22.65 8.07 2.47
CA PHE A 432 -22.47 9.53 2.46
C PHE A 432 -21.85 10.03 1.14
N ALA A 433 -20.85 9.31 0.60
CA ALA A 433 -20.22 9.64 -0.67
C ALA A 433 -21.20 9.50 -1.84
N SER A 434 -21.84 8.32 -1.98
CA SER A 434 -22.85 8.03 -3.01
C SER A 434 -24.05 8.97 -2.93
N GLY A 435 -24.52 9.25 -1.71
CA GLY A 435 -25.61 10.19 -1.45
C GLY A 435 -25.23 11.65 -1.71
N ARG A 436 -23.94 11.97 -1.89
CA ARG A 436 -23.39 13.33 -1.98
C ARG A 436 -23.77 14.20 -0.78
N VAL A 437 -23.76 13.60 0.41
CA VAL A 437 -24.03 14.28 1.68
C VAL A 437 -22.70 14.63 2.33
N LYS A 438 -22.44 15.93 2.54
CA LYS A 438 -21.22 16.38 3.18
C LYS A 438 -21.37 16.35 4.70
N ARG A 439 -20.39 15.75 5.38
CA ARG A 439 -20.24 15.84 6.83
C ARG A 439 -19.60 17.19 7.22
N PRO A 440 -19.92 17.74 8.40
CA PRO A 440 -19.20 18.88 8.98
C PRO A 440 -17.70 18.65 8.98
N GLN A 441 -16.93 19.67 8.60
CA GLN A 441 -15.47 19.63 8.71
C GLN A 441 -15.07 20.01 10.14
N MET A 442 -14.26 19.16 10.77
CA MET A 442 -13.79 19.39 12.13
C MET A 442 -12.40 20.06 12.21
N GLY A 443 -11.67 20.13 11.09
CA GLY A 443 -10.30 20.62 11.07
C GLY A 443 -9.43 19.90 12.11
N ILE A 444 -8.68 20.66 12.89
CA ILE A 444 -7.83 20.14 13.99
C ILE A 444 -8.63 19.32 15.00
N ALA A 445 -9.92 19.65 15.21
CA ALA A 445 -10.74 18.95 16.18
C ALA A 445 -10.92 17.46 15.86
N ALA A 446 -10.75 17.05 14.59
CA ALA A 446 -10.88 15.65 14.15
C ALA A 446 -10.00 14.68 14.97
N TRP A 447 -8.82 15.13 15.43
CA TRP A 447 -7.93 14.31 16.27
C TRP A 447 -7.88 14.72 17.74
N LEU A 448 -8.45 15.87 18.12
CA LEU A 448 -8.57 16.29 19.52
C LEU A 448 -9.77 15.66 20.22
N ILE A 449 -10.91 15.59 19.52
CA ILE A 449 -12.18 15.14 20.10
C ILE A 449 -12.14 13.71 20.66
N PRO A 450 -11.48 12.72 20.03
CA PRO A 450 -11.34 11.39 20.63
C PRO A 450 -10.73 11.42 22.04
N SER A 451 -9.82 12.36 22.30
CA SER A 451 -9.24 12.55 23.64
C SER A 451 -10.21 13.19 24.63
N ILE A 452 -11.07 14.13 24.19
CA ILE A 452 -12.14 14.68 25.05
C ILE A 452 -13.17 13.60 25.40
N VAL A 453 -13.53 12.74 24.45
CA VAL A 453 -14.45 11.62 24.72
C VAL A 453 -13.85 10.62 25.70
N ALA A 454 -12.57 10.29 25.54
CA ALA A 454 -11.89 9.28 26.37
C ALA A 454 -11.55 9.79 27.79
N PHE A 455 -11.12 11.04 27.93
CA PHE A 455 -10.56 11.57 29.17
C PHE A 455 -11.34 12.74 29.79
N GLY A 456 -12.36 13.24 29.09
CA GLY A 456 -13.15 14.37 29.54
C GLY A 456 -14.15 14.02 30.63
N THR A 457 -14.46 14.99 31.48
CA THR A 457 -15.63 14.91 32.38
C THR A 457 -16.92 15.02 31.57
N GLU A 458 -18.06 14.61 32.14
CA GLU A 458 -19.34 14.75 31.44
C GLU A 458 -19.67 16.23 31.16
N GLU A 459 -19.31 17.14 32.06
CA GLU A 459 -19.46 18.59 31.87
C GLU A 459 -18.64 19.09 30.69
N GLN A 460 -17.38 18.63 30.54
CA GLN A 460 -16.54 18.96 29.39
C GLN A 460 -17.14 18.40 28.10
N LYS A 461 -17.57 17.15 28.09
CA LYS A 461 -18.18 16.52 26.90
C LYS A 461 -19.42 17.29 26.44
N GLN A 462 -20.33 17.59 27.35
CA GLN A 462 -21.55 18.36 27.05
C GLN A 462 -21.25 19.78 26.55
N ARG A 463 -20.22 20.43 27.10
CA ARG A 463 -19.81 21.78 26.70
C ARG A 463 -19.17 21.82 25.31
N PHE A 464 -18.29 20.86 25.01
CA PHE A 464 -17.38 20.96 23.86
C PHE A 464 -17.82 20.14 22.65
N LEU A 465 -18.44 18.97 22.83
CA LEU A 465 -18.70 18.05 21.73
C LEU A 465 -19.82 18.52 20.80
N PRO A 466 -21.03 18.89 21.27
CA PRO A 466 -22.12 19.30 20.37
C PRO A 466 -21.77 20.46 19.41
N PRO A 467 -21.24 21.61 19.86
CA PRO A 467 -20.91 22.71 18.95
C PRO A 467 -19.75 22.36 18.02
N THR A 468 -18.80 21.51 18.46
CA THR A 468 -17.70 21.06 17.60
C THR A 468 -18.21 20.15 16.47
N PHE A 469 -19.11 19.20 16.77
CA PHE A 469 -19.68 18.32 15.75
C PHE A 469 -20.55 19.06 14.74
N ARG A 470 -21.17 20.19 15.13
CA ARG A 470 -21.89 21.08 14.20
C ARG A 470 -20.97 22.00 13.38
N GLY A 471 -19.66 22.03 13.67
CA GLY A 471 -18.70 22.93 13.03
C GLY A 471 -18.80 24.38 13.51
N GLU A 472 -19.45 24.64 14.64
CA GLU A 472 -19.62 25.98 15.24
C GLU A 472 -18.42 26.38 16.12
N MET A 473 -17.57 25.42 16.47
CA MET A 473 -16.42 25.61 17.34
C MET A 473 -15.14 25.14 16.66
N ILE A 474 -14.22 26.07 16.44
CA ILE A 474 -12.92 25.85 15.83
C ILE A 474 -11.87 25.67 16.91
N TRP A 475 -11.03 24.67 16.72
CA TRP A 475 -9.97 24.28 17.63
C TRP A 475 -8.58 24.48 17.02
N CYS A 476 -7.60 24.78 17.87
CA CYS A 476 -6.19 24.67 17.55
C CYS A 476 -5.45 23.74 18.51
N GLN A 477 -4.26 23.28 18.09
CA GLN A 477 -3.40 22.40 18.88
C GLN A 477 -2.16 23.16 19.35
N LEU A 478 -2.05 23.33 20.67
CA LEU A 478 -1.04 24.14 21.35
C LEU A 478 0.03 23.21 21.98
N PHE A 479 0.64 22.37 21.15
CA PHE A 479 1.62 21.38 21.61
C PHE A 479 3.05 21.91 21.46
N SER A 480 3.48 22.14 20.22
CA SER A 480 4.85 22.50 19.85
C SER A 480 5.30 23.85 20.41
N GLU A 481 6.57 23.92 20.77
CA GLU A 481 7.28 25.10 21.27
C GLU A 481 8.55 25.34 20.44
N PRO A 482 9.14 26.55 20.46
CA PRO A 482 10.40 26.82 19.77
C PRO A 482 11.53 25.86 20.15
N GLY A 483 11.56 25.41 21.41
CA GLY A 483 12.54 24.44 21.92
C GLY A 483 12.05 22.98 21.96
N ALA A 484 10.80 22.68 21.62
CA ALA A 484 10.22 21.35 21.74
C ALA A 484 9.20 21.07 20.61
N GLY A 485 9.67 20.36 19.58
CA GLY A 485 8.85 19.85 18.46
C GLY A 485 8.82 18.33 18.46
N SER A 486 9.77 17.69 17.76
CA SER A 486 9.89 16.22 17.73
C SER A 486 10.12 15.61 19.12
N ASP A 487 10.92 16.29 19.97
CA ASP A 487 11.03 15.97 21.41
C ASP A 487 9.97 16.73 22.23
N LEU A 488 8.70 16.46 21.92
CA LEU A 488 7.56 17.16 22.52
C LEU A 488 7.55 17.05 24.06
N ALA A 489 8.08 15.95 24.60
CA ALA A 489 8.17 15.72 26.03
C ALA A 489 9.05 16.73 26.77
N SER A 490 9.93 17.44 26.06
CA SER A 490 10.80 18.49 26.61
C SER A 490 10.16 19.88 26.65
N LEU A 491 8.84 19.98 26.42
CA LEU A 491 8.10 21.23 26.52
C LEU A 491 8.29 21.95 27.87
N THR A 492 8.23 23.27 27.82
CA THR A 492 8.63 24.23 28.86
C THR A 492 7.55 25.24 29.23
N THR A 493 6.46 25.39 28.46
CA THR A 493 5.29 26.18 28.87
C THR A 493 4.87 25.74 30.28
N LYS A 494 4.82 26.66 31.23
CA LYS A 494 4.65 26.37 32.66
C LYS A 494 3.21 26.62 33.07
N ALA A 495 2.62 25.69 33.81
CA ALA A 495 1.37 25.86 34.51
C ALA A 495 1.60 25.78 36.03
N THR A 496 1.34 26.88 36.74
CA THR A 496 1.51 26.98 38.19
C THR A 496 0.14 26.90 38.87
N LYS A 497 -0.01 25.98 39.83
CA LYS A 497 -1.26 25.84 40.59
C LYS A 497 -1.57 27.11 41.38
N VAL A 498 -2.80 27.59 41.30
CA VAL A 498 -3.36 28.68 42.12
C VAL A 498 -4.72 28.26 42.68
N ASP A 499 -5.37 29.14 43.45
CA ASP A 499 -6.71 28.86 43.95
C ASP A 499 -7.71 28.74 42.79
N GLY A 500 -8.51 27.67 42.80
CA GLY A 500 -9.49 27.35 41.75
C GLY A 500 -8.96 26.98 40.36
N GLY A 501 -7.64 26.95 40.14
CA GLY A 501 -7.09 26.68 38.81
C GLY A 501 -5.58 26.81 38.68
N TRP A 502 -5.14 27.32 37.53
CA TRP A 502 -3.75 27.37 37.10
C TRP A 502 -3.43 28.71 36.44
N ARG A 503 -2.23 29.23 36.67
CA ARG A 503 -1.64 30.34 35.91
C ARG A 503 -0.63 29.79 34.93
N ILE A 504 -0.85 30.04 33.64
CA ILE A 504 -0.04 29.47 32.56
C ILE A 504 0.76 30.57 31.88
N THR A 505 2.06 30.34 31.75
CA THR A 505 2.98 31.22 31.00
C THR A 505 3.84 30.40 30.05
N GLY A 506 3.92 30.81 28.80
CA GLY A 506 4.81 30.20 27.81
C GLY A 506 4.56 30.66 26.39
N GLN A 507 5.17 29.94 25.44
CA GLN A 507 5.08 30.25 24.03
C GLN A 507 4.88 28.96 23.23
N LYS A 508 3.81 28.92 22.44
CA LYS A 508 3.56 27.88 21.45
C LYS A 508 3.82 28.39 20.05
N ILE A 509 4.19 27.50 19.14
CA ILE A 509 4.53 27.84 17.76
C ILE A 509 4.08 26.73 16.80
N TRP A 510 3.93 27.08 15.52
CA TRP A 510 3.38 26.22 14.47
C TRP A 510 1.90 25.87 14.66
N THR A 511 1.17 26.70 15.41
CA THR A 511 -0.23 26.44 15.75
C THR A 511 -1.14 26.78 14.58
N THR A 512 -1.60 25.76 13.86
CA THR A 512 -2.51 25.90 12.71
C THR A 512 -3.82 26.57 13.12
N GLY A 513 -4.22 27.62 12.41
CA GLY A 513 -5.54 28.26 12.54
C GLY A 513 -5.84 28.91 13.90
N ALA A 514 -4.84 29.17 14.74
CA ALA A 514 -5.04 29.74 16.07
C ALA A 514 -5.81 31.07 16.05
N GLN A 515 -5.60 31.91 15.03
CA GLN A 515 -6.27 33.20 14.86
C GLN A 515 -7.77 33.08 14.57
N TYR A 516 -8.25 31.88 14.24
CA TYR A 516 -9.67 31.58 13.97
C TYR A 516 -10.28 30.68 15.06
N SER A 517 -9.48 30.20 16.00
CA SER A 517 -9.87 29.17 16.96
C SER A 517 -10.48 29.79 18.21
N GLN A 518 -11.57 29.21 18.70
CA GLN A 518 -12.16 29.59 19.99
C GLN A 518 -11.48 28.85 21.15
N TRP A 519 -11.02 27.62 20.90
CA TRP A 519 -10.42 26.75 21.92
C TRP A 519 -9.09 26.16 21.46
N GLY A 520 -8.17 25.98 22.42
CA GLY A 520 -6.86 25.40 22.21
C GLY A 520 -6.62 24.19 23.10
N ALA A 521 -6.16 23.08 22.50
CA ALA A 521 -5.68 21.93 23.23
C ALA A 521 -4.20 22.15 23.65
N LEU A 522 -3.97 22.49 24.91
CA LEU A 522 -2.69 22.95 25.42
C LEU A 522 -1.98 21.91 26.27
N LEU A 523 -0.70 21.68 25.99
CA LEU A 523 0.19 20.95 26.90
C LEU A 523 1.08 21.92 27.67
N ALA A 524 1.12 21.78 29.00
CA ALA A 524 1.99 22.56 29.87
C ALA A 524 2.62 21.72 30.97
N ARG A 525 3.84 22.10 31.36
CA ARG A 525 4.63 21.56 32.47
C ARG A 525 4.02 22.01 33.79
N THR A 526 3.54 21.04 34.56
CA THR A 526 2.95 21.21 35.89
C THR A 526 3.89 20.72 37.00
N ASP A 527 4.76 19.74 36.70
CA ASP A 527 5.85 19.31 37.59
C ASP A 527 7.19 19.30 36.83
N PRO A 528 8.10 20.26 37.09
CA PRO A 528 9.43 20.32 36.48
C PRO A 528 10.44 19.33 37.08
N SER A 529 10.12 18.72 38.23
CA SER A 529 10.99 17.76 38.92
C SER A 529 10.69 16.30 38.54
N ALA A 530 9.49 16.03 38.04
CA ALA A 530 9.10 14.72 37.54
C ALA A 530 9.86 14.34 36.25
N PRO A 531 10.01 13.03 35.95
CA PRO A 531 10.43 12.58 34.62
C PRO A 531 9.61 13.25 33.51
N LYS A 532 10.23 13.56 32.37
CA LYS A 532 9.65 14.40 31.30
C LYS A 532 8.19 14.08 30.95
N HIS A 533 7.82 12.81 30.84
CA HIS A 533 6.44 12.38 30.50
C HIS A 533 5.43 12.49 31.67
N ASN A 534 5.89 12.51 32.91
CA ASN A 534 5.06 12.44 34.12
C ASN A 534 4.88 13.80 34.81
N GLY A 535 5.23 14.90 34.14
CA GLY A 535 5.07 16.26 34.67
C GLY A 535 4.31 17.19 33.74
N ILE A 536 3.56 16.64 32.78
CA ILE A 536 2.79 17.38 31.76
C ILE A 536 1.31 17.22 32.08
N THR A 537 0.54 18.31 31.97
CA THR A 537 -0.92 18.31 32.05
C THR A 537 -1.51 18.84 30.73
N TYR A 538 -2.69 18.31 30.37
CA TYR A 538 -3.46 18.73 29.20
C TYR A 538 -4.55 19.70 29.64
N PHE A 539 -4.62 20.86 29.01
CA PHE A 539 -5.58 21.93 29.30
C PHE A 539 -6.41 22.27 28.07
N LEU A 540 -7.68 22.64 28.29
CA LEU A 540 -8.56 23.23 27.29
C LEU A 540 -8.52 24.76 27.50
N LEU A 541 -7.79 25.48 26.64
CA LEU A 541 -7.57 26.92 26.76
C LEU A 541 -8.61 27.70 25.94
N ASP A 542 -9.28 28.66 26.55
CA ASP A 542 -10.06 29.67 25.82
C ASP A 542 -9.11 30.65 25.15
N MET A 543 -9.12 30.69 23.82
CA MET A 543 -8.21 31.50 23.02
C MET A 543 -8.49 33.01 23.11
N ASN A 544 -9.63 33.40 23.66
CA ASN A 544 -9.97 34.81 23.94
C ASN A 544 -9.61 35.25 25.36
N SER A 545 -8.97 34.38 26.17
CA SER A 545 -8.55 34.73 27.52
C SER A 545 -7.59 35.93 27.51
N GLU A 546 -7.74 36.84 28.46
CA GLU A 546 -6.77 37.90 28.70
C GLU A 546 -5.38 37.30 28.94
N GLY A 547 -4.38 37.78 28.20
CA GLY A 547 -3.00 37.25 28.21
C GLY A 547 -2.68 36.25 27.08
N VAL A 548 -3.66 35.85 26.25
CA VAL A 548 -3.42 35.11 25.01
C VAL A 548 -3.18 36.09 23.86
N GLU A 549 -1.99 36.06 23.26
CA GLU A 549 -1.66 36.84 22.06
C GLU A 549 -1.32 35.90 20.89
N VAL A 550 -2.10 35.96 19.82
CA VAL A 550 -1.88 35.17 18.60
C VAL A 550 -1.17 36.03 17.55
N LYS A 551 0.01 35.59 17.09
CA LYS A 551 0.77 36.21 16.00
C LYS A 551 0.83 35.27 14.79
N PRO A 552 0.11 35.58 13.69
CA PRO A 552 0.23 34.82 12.46
C PRO A 552 1.67 34.80 11.94
N LEU A 553 2.10 33.63 11.46
CA LEU A 553 3.40 33.40 10.84
C LEU A 553 3.18 33.22 9.35
N ARG A 554 3.88 34.03 8.54
CA ARG A 554 3.81 33.92 7.08
C ARG A 554 4.70 32.78 6.60
N GLU A 555 4.13 31.73 6.03
CA GLU A 555 4.87 30.57 5.53
C GLU A 555 5.29 30.67 4.06
N LEU A 556 5.91 29.60 3.54
CA LEU A 556 6.50 29.50 2.20
C LEU A 556 5.53 29.84 1.05
N THR A 557 4.23 29.54 1.22
CA THR A 557 3.17 29.86 0.25
C THR A 557 2.85 31.35 0.21
N GLY A 558 3.32 32.13 1.18
CA GLY A 558 2.94 33.52 1.39
C GLY A 558 1.66 33.71 2.20
N ASN A 559 0.94 32.63 2.53
CA ASN A 559 -0.21 32.63 3.44
C ASN A 559 0.26 32.66 4.90
N ALA A 560 -0.69 32.69 5.85
CA ALA A 560 -0.42 32.68 7.28
C ALA A 560 -1.28 31.63 8.01
N MET A 561 -1.05 30.36 7.65
CA MET A 561 -1.81 29.23 8.18
C MET A 561 -1.41 28.87 9.62
N PHE A 562 -0.18 29.20 10.02
CA PHE A 562 0.37 28.91 11.34
C PHE A 562 0.51 30.16 12.19
N ASN A 563 0.61 29.98 13.51
CA ASN A 563 0.74 31.09 14.44
C ASN A 563 1.77 30.77 15.52
N THR A 564 2.36 31.83 16.05
CA THR A 564 2.92 31.82 17.41
C THR A 564 1.82 32.25 18.37
N VAL A 565 1.66 31.54 19.48
CA VAL A 565 0.72 31.89 20.54
C VAL A 565 1.51 32.15 21.80
N PHE A 566 1.49 33.40 22.26
CA PHE A 566 2.04 33.80 23.55
C PHE A 566 0.95 33.66 24.60
N ILE A 567 1.31 33.07 25.73
CA ILE A 567 0.43 32.86 26.87
C ILE A 567 1.13 33.55 28.04
N ASP A 568 0.59 34.66 28.51
CA ASP A 568 1.17 35.45 29.60
C ASP A 568 0.23 35.48 30.81
N ASP A 569 0.60 34.70 31.84
CA ASP A 569 -0.09 34.60 33.13
C ASP A 569 -1.61 34.31 33.02
N VAL A 570 -1.99 33.51 32.03
CA VAL A 570 -3.40 33.21 31.74
C VAL A 570 -3.98 32.29 32.82
N PHE A 571 -5.13 32.65 33.38
CA PHE A 571 -5.85 31.81 34.33
C PHE A 571 -6.67 30.74 33.60
N VAL A 572 -6.47 29.48 33.97
CA VAL A 572 -7.26 28.33 33.50
C VAL A 572 -7.86 27.60 34.72
N PRO A 573 -9.18 27.57 34.88
CA PRO A 573 -9.83 26.88 36.01
C PRO A 573 -9.60 25.36 35.97
N ASP A 574 -9.73 24.72 37.14
CA ASP A 574 -9.50 23.27 37.28
C ASP A 574 -10.42 22.42 36.40
N GLU A 575 -11.64 22.89 36.14
CA GLU A 575 -12.60 22.21 35.25
C GLU A 575 -12.16 22.15 33.77
N LEU A 576 -11.11 22.87 33.39
CA LEU A 576 -10.53 22.84 32.03
C LEU A 576 -9.24 22.02 31.94
N VAL A 577 -8.89 21.27 33.00
CA VAL A 577 -7.90 20.19 32.91
C VAL A 577 -8.56 18.97 32.25
N LEU A 578 -7.98 18.48 31.16
CA LEU A 578 -8.44 17.26 30.49
C LEU A 578 -7.67 16.05 31.02
N GLY A 579 -8.38 15.08 31.59
CA GLY A 579 -7.78 13.95 32.30
C GLY A 579 -7.18 14.35 33.65
N GLU A 580 -6.15 13.63 34.10
CA GLU A 580 -5.51 13.88 35.40
C GLU A 580 -4.29 14.81 35.29
N VAL A 581 -4.06 15.60 36.35
CA VAL A 581 -2.85 16.42 36.50
C VAL A 581 -1.61 15.51 36.44
N ASN A 582 -0.56 15.96 35.73
CA ASN A 582 0.69 15.22 35.49
C ASN A 582 0.54 13.97 34.60
N ARG A 583 -0.66 13.69 34.09
CA ARG A 583 -0.96 12.58 33.17
C ARG A 583 -1.30 13.04 31.75
N GLY A 584 -1.02 14.30 31.42
CA GLY A 584 -1.31 14.88 30.10
C GLY A 584 -0.57 14.22 28.94
N TRP A 585 0.55 13.53 29.18
CA TRP A 585 1.25 12.76 28.14
C TRP A 585 0.46 11.53 27.66
N GLU A 586 -0.36 10.94 28.54
CA GLU A 586 -1.23 9.83 28.17
C GLU A 586 -2.33 10.31 27.22
N VAL A 587 -2.96 11.43 27.57
CA VAL A 587 -3.98 12.10 26.74
C VAL A 587 -3.38 12.53 25.39
N SER A 588 -2.18 13.13 25.38
CA SER A 588 -1.54 13.57 24.14
C SER A 588 -1.17 12.41 23.22
N ARG A 589 -0.78 11.24 23.75
CA ARG A 589 -0.54 10.04 22.93
C ARG A 589 -1.79 9.56 22.20
N ASN A 590 -2.96 9.67 22.84
CA ASN A 590 -4.23 9.40 22.19
C ASN A 590 -4.48 10.42 21.06
N THR A 591 -4.31 11.71 21.32
CA THR A 591 -4.42 12.78 20.29
C THR A 591 -3.50 12.52 19.09
N LEU A 592 -2.19 12.32 19.32
CA LEU A 592 -1.18 12.14 18.27
C LEU A 592 -1.39 10.86 17.45
N THR A 593 -2.06 9.85 18.03
CA THR A 593 -2.41 8.62 17.32
C THR A 593 -3.54 8.87 16.32
N ASN A 594 -4.59 9.55 16.75
CA ASN A 594 -5.69 9.96 15.87
C ASN A 594 -5.21 10.94 14.78
N GLU A 595 -4.29 11.86 15.12
CA GLU A 595 -3.68 12.79 14.16
C GLU A 595 -2.98 12.04 13.01
N ARG A 596 -2.19 11.01 13.33
CA ARG A 596 -1.47 10.20 12.33
C ARG A 596 -2.42 9.52 11.33
N VAL A 597 -3.49 8.91 11.84
CA VAL A 597 -4.51 8.27 11.00
C VAL A 597 -5.20 9.33 10.12
N SER A 598 -5.66 10.44 10.73
CA SER A 598 -6.36 11.51 9.99
C SER A 598 -5.49 12.15 8.91
N ILE A 599 -4.20 12.36 9.15
CA ILE A 599 -3.28 12.93 8.15
C ILE A 599 -3.01 11.92 7.03
N GLY A 600 -2.77 10.66 7.37
CA GLY A 600 -2.47 9.61 6.40
C GLY A 600 -3.64 9.27 5.46
N SER A 601 -4.88 9.60 5.85
CA SER A 601 -6.09 9.31 5.07
C SER A 601 -6.80 10.55 4.52
N SER A 602 -6.26 11.76 4.71
CA SER A 602 -6.89 13.00 4.23
C SER A 602 -6.27 13.49 2.93
N GLU A 603 -7.10 14.07 2.06
CA GLU A 603 -6.69 14.79 0.86
C GLU A 603 -7.16 16.25 0.98
N PRO A 604 -6.38 17.13 1.65
CA PRO A 604 -6.73 18.54 1.79
C PRO A 604 -6.84 19.23 0.43
N PRO A 605 -7.79 20.16 0.22
CA PRO A 605 -8.02 20.81 -1.07
C PRO A 605 -6.86 21.70 -1.55
N PHE A 606 -5.93 22.04 -0.66
CA PHE A 606 -4.73 22.83 -0.94
C PHE A 606 -3.48 21.97 -1.23
N LEU A 607 -3.66 20.65 -1.40
CA LEU A 607 -2.61 19.73 -1.83
C LEU A 607 -3.03 19.03 -3.13
N ALA A 608 -2.04 18.59 -3.91
CA ALA A 608 -2.30 17.76 -5.08
C ALA A 608 -2.87 16.40 -4.66
N THR A 609 -3.91 15.96 -5.36
CA THR A 609 -4.53 14.63 -5.18
C THR A 609 -4.18 13.72 -6.36
N LEU A 610 -4.33 12.41 -6.17
CA LEU A 610 -4.14 11.45 -7.26
C LEU A 610 -5.09 11.74 -8.43
N ASP A 611 -6.38 11.97 -8.15
CA ASP A 611 -7.39 12.20 -9.18
C ASP A 611 -7.09 13.50 -9.95
N GLY A 612 -6.71 14.57 -9.25
CA GLY A 612 -6.29 15.83 -9.88
C GLY A 612 -4.98 15.70 -10.68
N PHE A 613 -4.08 14.82 -10.27
CA PHE A 613 -2.87 14.50 -11.03
C PHE A 613 -3.22 13.71 -12.31
N VAL A 614 -4.10 12.72 -12.24
CA VAL A 614 -4.55 11.97 -13.43
C VAL A 614 -5.28 12.88 -14.41
N GLU A 615 -6.12 13.81 -13.93
CA GLU A 615 -6.72 14.87 -14.75
C GLU A 615 -5.66 15.72 -15.45
N PHE A 616 -4.64 16.18 -14.72
CA PHE A 616 -3.52 16.93 -15.28
C PHE A 616 -2.75 16.16 -16.35
N ILE A 617 -2.51 14.87 -16.14
CA ILE A 617 -1.82 14.01 -17.13
C ILE A 617 -2.67 13.79 -18.38
N ARG A 618 -3.97 13.57 -18.20
CA ARG A 618 -4.95 13.38 -19.29
C ARG A 618 -5.06 14.60 -20.19
N ASP A 619 -5.10 15.79 -19.60
CA ASP A 619 -5.31 17.05 -20.34
C ASP A 619 -4.00 17.62 -20.91
N GLY A 620 -2.85 17.18 -20.39
CA GLY A 620 -1.53 17.62 -20.82
C GLY A 620 -0.91 16.79 -21.94
N HIS A 621 0.16 17.32 -22.53
CA HIS A 621 0.96 16.62 -23.56
C HIS A 621 2.36 16.38 -23.02
N PHE A 622 2.71 15.12 -22.77
CA PHE A 622 4.00 14.72 -22.20
C PHE A 622 4.75 13.80 -23.16
N ASP A 623 6.08 13.92 -23.19
CA ASP A 623 6.91 12.97 -23.91
C ASP A 623 6.95 11.61 -23.18
N GLN A 624 7.62 10.63 -23.80
CA GLN A 624 7.69 9.27 -23.27
C GLN A 624 8.32 9.20 -21.86
N VAL A 625 9.25 10.11 -21.53
CA VAL A 625 9.90 10.16 -20.22
C VAL A 625 8.94 10.72 -19.18
N GLY A 626 8.21 11.79 -19.53
CA GLY A 626 7.17 12.39 -18.70
C GLY A 626 6.04 11.40 -18.42
N GLN A 627 5.53 10.71 -19.45
CA GLN A 627 4.50 9.69 -19.28
C GLN A 627 4.98 8.54 -18.39
N ASN A 628 6.20 8.06 -18.58
CA ASN A 628 6.73 6.98 -17.73
C ASN A 628 6.83 7.39 -16.25
N LYS A 629 7.33 8.60 -15.96
CA LYS A 629 7.42 9.13 -14.60
C LYS A 629 6.02 9.37 -14.00
N ALA A 630 5.07 9.85 -14.79
CA ALA A 630 3.68 10.02 -14.37
C ALA A 630 3.04 8.67 -14.02
N GLY A 631 3.26 7.63 -14.82
CA GLY A 631 2.79 6.28 -14.57
C GLY A 631 3.28 5.70 -13.25
N VAL A 632 4.56 5.91 -12.93
CA VAL A 632 5.12 5.51 -11.62
C VAL A 632 4.39 6.26 -10.49
N LEU A 633 4.23 7.58 -10.59
CA LEU A 633 3.54 8.36 -9.56
C LEU A 633 2.08 7.96 -9.38
N ILE A 634 1.35 7.68 -10.47
CA ILE A 634 -0.04 7.18 -10.42
C ILE A 634 -0.09 5.82 -9.73
N ALA A 635 0.80 4.89 -10.08
CA ALA A 635 0.90 3.58 -9.44
C ALA A 635 1.21 3.69 -7.94
N GLU A 636 2.18 4.54 -7.56
CA GLU A 636 2.53 4.80 -6.16
C GLU A 636 1.37 5.39 -5.36
N GLY A 637 0.61 6.31 -5.98
CA GLY A 637 -0.57 6.94 -5.40
C GLY A 637 -1.71 6.00 -5.17
N HIS A 638 -2.03 5.21 -6.19
CA HIS A 638 -3.09 4.21 -6.13
C HIS A 638 -2.75 3.15 -5.07
N ALA A 639 -1.51 2.64 -5.06
CA ALA A 639 -1.06 1.68 -4.05
C ALA A 639 -1.06 2.25 -2.62
N ALA A 640 -0.85 3.56 -2.42
CA ALA A 640 -1.00 4.18 -1.10
C ALA A 640 -2.46 4.16 -0.61
N LYS A 641 -3.44 4.38 -1.51
CA LYS A 641 -4.86 4.22 -1.18
C LYS A 641 -5.21 2.75 -0.88
N LEU A 642 -4.66 1.80 -1.65
CA LEU A 642 -4.82 0.35 -1.40
C LEU A 642 -4.20 -0.09 -0.07
N LEU A 643 -3.08 0.50 0.34
CA LEU A 643 -2.47 0.23 1.65
C LEU A 643 -3.41 0.62 2.81
N ASN A 644 -4.11 1.76 2.71
CA ASN A 644 -5.11 2.18 3.68
C ASN A 644 -6.31 1.21 3.71
N LEU A 645 -6.77 0.78 2.54
CA LEU A 645 -7.81 -0.25 2.40
C LEU A 645 -7.40 -1.54 3.11
N ARG A 646 -6.21 -2.07 2.78
CA ARG A 646 -5.67 -3.29 3.35
C ARG A 646 -5.49 -3.18 4.87
N SER A 647 -5.00 -2.04 5.36
CA SER A 647 -4.90 -1.79 6.81
C SER A 647 -6.26 -1.84 7.51
N THR A 648 -7.30 -1.35 6.86
CA THR A 648 -8.67 -1.38 7.40
C THR A 648 -9.16 -2.83 7.51
N LEU A 649 -8.92 -3.64 6.48
CA LEU A 649 -9.29 -5.07 6.48
C LEU A 649 -8.50 -5.89 7.52
N LEU A 650 -7.21 -5.65 7.68
CA LEU A 650 -6.41 -6.30 8.73
C LEU A 650 -6.88 -5.93 10.14
N THR A 651 -7.30 -4.68 10.34
CA THR A 651 -7.87 -4.25 11.63
C THR A 651 -9.21 -4.94 11.89
N LEU A 652 -10.03 -5.11 10.85
CA LEU A 652 -11.28 -5.88 10.92
C LEU A 652 -11.03 -7.36 11.28
N ALA A 653 -9.92 -7.93 10.80
CA ALA A 653 -9.47 -9.28 11.15
C ALA A 653 -8.77 -9.38 12.53
N GLY A 654 -8.73 -8.30 13.33
CA GLY A 654 -8.17 -8.30 14.69
C GLY A 654 -6.71 -7.87 14.82
N GLY A 655 -6.08 -7.36 13.75
CA GLY A 655 -4.71 -6.85 13.73
C GLY A 655 -4.55 -5.42 14.30
N ASP A 656 -3.29 -4.99 14.53
CA ASP A 656 -2.95 -3.63 14.98
C ASP A 656 -2.82 -2.66 13.79
N ALA A 657 -3.63 -1.60 13.76
CA ALA A 657 -3.65 -0.59 12.71
C ALA A 657 -2.45 0.37 12.74
N MET A 658 -1.76 0.48 13.88
CA MET A 658 -0.77 1.53 14.14
C MET A 658 0.47 1.49 13.23
N PRO A 659 1.14 0.33 13.07
CA PRO A 659 2.17 0.10 12.07
C PRO A 659 1.88 0.66 10.66
N SER A 660 0.71 0.34 10.13
CA SER A 660 0.31 0.63 8.75
C SER A 660 0.06 2.12 8.54
N ALA A 661 -0.46 2.83 9.55
CA ALA A 661 -0.69 4.28 9.48
C ALA A 661 0.61 5.08 9.32
N ALA A 662 1.72 4.66 9.95
CA ALA A 662 3.02 5.32 9.82
C ALA A 662 3.59 5.17 8.40
N ILE A 663 3.49 3.97 7.82
CA ILE A 663 3.90 3.70 6.44
C ILE A 663 3.04 4.50 5.47
N SER A 664 1.71 4.45 5.64
CA SER A 664 0.78 5.18 4.78
C SER A 664 1.05 6.68 4.78
N LYS A 665 1.27 7.28 5.96
CA LYS A 665 1.65 8.70 6.06
C LYS A 665 2.96 8.98 5.32
N LEU A 666 4.01 8.19 5.58
CA LEU A 666 5.33 8.39 4.97
C LEU A 666 5.25 8.37 3.44
N LEU A 667 4.56 7.38 2.88
CA LEU A 667 4.46 7.19 1.43
C LEU A 667 3.53 8.22 0.79
N SER A 668 2.32 8.42 1.33
CA SER A 668 1.32 9.31 0.74
C SER A 668 1.82 10.76 0.64
N MET A 669 2.55 11.23 1.66
CA MET A 669 3.09 12.60 1.65
C MET A 669 4.22 12.76 0.63
N LYS A 670 5.07 11.75 0.46
CA LYS A 670 6.13 11.76 -0.56
C LYS A 670 5.54 11.72 -1.98
N THR A 671 4.55 10.86 -2.21
CA THR A 671 3.88 10.76 -3.52
C THR A 671 3.13 12.05 -3.87
N GLY A 672 2.42 12.65 -2.91
CA GLY A 672 1.73 13.93 -3.11
C GLY A 672 2.67 15.09 -3.47
N GLN A 673 3.85 15.16 -2.83
CA GLN A 673 4.90 16.09 -3.24
C GLN A 673 5.39 15.79 -4.68
N GLY A 674 5.54 14.50 -5.02
CA GLY A 674 5.94 14.05 -6.34
C GLY A 674 5.01 14.51 -7.47
N TYR A 675 3.68 14.51 -7.25
CA TYR A 675 2.73 15.06 -8.23
C TYR A 675 2.99 16.54 -8.51
N ALA A 676 3.15 17.33 -7.44
CA ALA A 676 3.34 18.77 -7.57
C ALA A 676 4.71 19.11 -8.17
N GLU A 677 5.76 18.38 -7.78
CA GLU A 677 7.09 18.49 -8.40
C GLU A 677 7.06 18.16 -9.89
N PHE A 678 6.36 17.09 -10.28
CA PHE A 678 6.18 16.72 -11.68
C PHE A 678 5.50 17.84 -12.46
N ALA A 679 4.31 18.27 -12.01
CA ALA A 679 3.52 19.28 -12.71
C ALA A 679 4.30 20.59 -12.87
N VAL A 680 4.86 21.11 -11.78
CA VAL A 680 5.66 22.35 -11.81
C VAL A 680 6.86 22.23 -12.75
N SER A 681 7.57 21.09 -12.73
CA SER A 681 8.71 20.88 -13.63
C SER A 681 8.31 20.79 -15.11
N SER A 682 7.08 20.38 -15.40
CA SER A 682 6.59 20.20 -16.77
C SER A 682 6.18 21.51 -17.46
N PHE A 683 5.89 22.57 -16.72
CA PHE A 683 5.55 23.88 -17.30
C PHE A 683 6.76 24.62 -17.90
N GLY A 684 7.99 24.16 -17.63
CA GLY A 684 9.19 24.84 -18.11
C GLY A 684 9.25 26.30 -17.60
N THR A 685 9.39 27.25 -18.52
CA THR A 685 9.43 28.69 -18.16
C THR A 685 8.12 29.21 -17.61
N ASP A 686 6.98 28.61 -17.96
CA ASP A 686 5.66 29.08 -17.55
C ASP A 686 5.42 28.83 -16.05
N GLY A 687 6.20 27.94 -15.44
CA GLY A 687 6.19 27.73 -13.99
C GLY A 687 6.64 28.94 -13.15
N VAL A 688 7.14 30.02 -13.78
CA VAL A 688 7.42 31.30 -13.08
C VAL A 688 6.21 32.23 -13.00
N ILE A 689 5.11 31.90 -13.70
CA ILE A 689 3.90 32.69 -13.74
C ILE A 689 3.13 32.50 -12.42
N ALA A 690 2.78 33.61 -11.78
CA ALA A 690 2.03 33.66 -10.52
C ALA A 690 0.71 34.40 -10.67
N GLU A 691 0.02 34.16 -11.80
CA GLU A 691 -1.31 34.71 -12.04
C GLU A 691 -2.34 33.93 -11.20
N PRO A 692 -3.16 34.61 -10.38
CA PRO A 692 -4.21 33.96 -9.60
C PRO A 692 -5.10 33.08 -10.48
N ASP A 693 -5.50 31.93 -9.95
CA ASP A 693 -6.37 30.94 -10.60
C ASP A 693 -5.80 30.26 -11.86
N SER A 694 -4.56 30.58 -12.29
CA SER A 694 -3.88 29.84 -13.35
C SER A 694 -3.55 28.41 -12.92
N LEU A 695 -3.53 27.48 -13.89
CA LEU A 695 -3.22 26.07 -13.64
C LEU A 695 -1.79 25.94 -13.06
N GLU A 696 -0.86 26.67 -13.66
CA GLU A 696 0.55 26.71 -13.32
C GLU A 696 0.74 27.16 -11.88
N PHE A 697 0.15 28.30 -11.51
CA PHE A 697 0.30 28.85 -10.17
C PHE A 697 -0.37 27.96 -9.12
N ARG A 698 -1.52 27.34 -9.42
CA ARG A 698 -2.17 26.39 -8.52
C ARG A 698 -1.28 25.19 -8.18
N TRP A 699 -0.59 24.63 -9.18
CA TRP A 699 0.38 23.54 -8.95
C TRP A 699 1.63 24.01 -8.21
N VAL A 700 2.07 25.25 -8.42
CA VAL A 700 3.12 25.88 -7.60
C VAL A 700 2.67 26.01 -6.14
N GLU A 701 1.44 26.44 -5.87
CA GLU A 701 0.89 26.50 -4.51
C GLU A 701 0.83 25.12 -3.86
N TYR A 702 0.41 24.08 -4.60
CA TYR A 702 0.46 22.69 -4.13
C TYR A 702 1.89 22.27 -3.78
N LEU A 703 2.88 22.62 -4.61
CA LEU A 703 4.28 22.28 -4.34
C LEU A 703 4.80 22.99 -3.08
N LEU A 704 4.56 24.30 -2.95
CA LEU A 704 5.00 25.07 -1.78
C LEU A 704 4.31 24.58 -0.50
N GLY A 705 2.99 24.33 -0.55
CA GLY A 705 2.22 23.83 0.60
C GLY A 705 2.60 22.42 1.01
N SER A 706 2.86 21.54 0.04
CA SER A 706 3.18 20.13 0.29
C SER A 706 4.49 19.93 1.06
N ARG A 707 5.44 20.88 1.07
CA ARG A 707 6.70 20.74 1.82
C ARG A 707 6.53 20.60 3.33
N ALA A 708 5.43 21.12 3.89
CA ALA A 708 5.16 21.00 5.30
C ALA A 708 4.73 19.57 5.71
N THR A 709 4.22 18.77 4.76
CA THR A 709 3.57 17.47 5.05
C THR A 709 4.51 16.39 5.57
N THR A 710 5.79 16.48 5.21
CA THR A 710 6.86 15.59 5.70
C THR A 710 7.46 16.06 7.03
N ILE A 711 6.95 17.16 7.60
CA ILE A 711 7.43 17.79 8.84
C ILE A 711 6.39 17.66 9.95
N TYR A 712 5.16 18.13 9.72
CA TYR A 712 4.10 18.09 10.75
C TYR A 712 3.50 16.68 10.92
N GLY A 713 2.77 16.45 12.02
CA GLY A 713 2.24 15.13 12.37
C GLY A 713 3.36 14.08 12.58
N GLY A 714 4.56 14.52 12.95
CA GLY A 714 5.79 13.75 13.10
C GLY A 714 6.60 13.64 11.80
N THR A 715 7.85 14.09 11.80
CA THR A 715 8.71 14.12 10.60
C THR A 715 8.89 12.75 9.97
N SER A 716 9.32 12.71 8.70
CA SER A 716 9.65 11.46 7.99
C SER A 716 10.63 10.59 8.79
N GLU A 717 11.64 11.17 9.43
CA GLU A 717 12.62 10.46 10.26
C GLU A 717 11.98 9.84 11.50
N VAL A 718 11.02 10.54 12.12
CA VAL A 718 10.24 10.01 13.25
C VAL A 718 9.35 8.85 12.77
N GLN A 719 8.71 8.96 11.60
CA GLN A 719 7.94 7.84 11.04
C GLN A 719 8.83 6.64 10.75
N LEU A 720 10.01 6.85 10.15
CA LEU A 720 10.98 5.78 9.88
C LEU A 720 11.46 5.10 11.18
N ASN A 721 11.69 5.86 12.26
CA ASN A 721 12.00 5.30 13.57
C ASN A 721 10.84 4.46 14.11
N ILE A 722 9.60 4.95 14.04
CA ILE A 722 8.41 4.21 14.48
C ILE A 722 8.26 2.91 13.69
N ILE A 723 8.41 2.97 12.37
CA ILE A 723 8.30 1.81 11.47
C ILE A 723 9.35 0.76 11.85
N ALA A 724 10.62 1.16 11.93
CA ALA A 724 11.70 0.26 12.30
C ALA A 724 11.53 -0.37 13.69
N GLU A 725 11.11 0.40 14.69
CA GLU A 725 11.02 -0.08 16.07
C GLU A 725 9.75 -0.91 16.32
N ARG A 726 8.63 -0.56 15.69
CA ARG A 726 7.33 -1.19 15.93
C ARG A 726 7.03 -2.34 14.97
N LEU A 727 7.37 -2.23 13.69
CA LEU A 727 7.17 -3.32 12.73
C LEU A 727 8.34 -4.27 12.73
N LEU A 728 9.55 -3.73 12.60
CA LEU A 728 10.74 -4.57 12.42
C LEU A 728 11.37 -4.95 13.77
N GLY A 729 10.96 -4.35 14.89
CA GLY A 729 11.52 -4.62 16.20
C GLY A 729 13.00 -4.24 16.33
N LEU A 730 13.46 -3.26 15.55
CA LEU A 730 14.83 -2.74 15.67
C LEU A 730 15.01 -2.01 17.01
N PRO A 731 16.21 -2.07 17.60
CA PRO A 731 16.48 -1.44 18.89
C PRO A 731 16.38 0.09 18.81
N ARG A 732 15.94 0.72 19.90
CA ARG A 732 15.86 2.18 20.01
C ARG A 732 17.23 2.83 19.97
N ASP A 733 17.26 4.08 19.48
CA ASP A 733 18.44 4.91 19.59
C ASP A 733 18.67 5.26 21.08
N PRO A 734 19.94 5.38 21.54
CA PRO A 734 20.25 5.69 22.93
C PRO A 734 19.84 7.10 23.38
#